data_AF-A0A418AWL1-F1
#
_entry.id   AF-A0A418AWL1-F1
#
_cell.length_a   1.000
_cell.length_b   1.000
_cell.length_c   1.000
_cell.angle_alpha   90.00
_cell.angle_beta   90.00
_cell.angle_gamma   90.00
#
_symmetry.space_group_name_H-M   'P 1'
#
loop_
_entity.id
_entity.type
_entity.pdbx_description
1 polymer ?
#
loop_
_entity_poly.entity_id
_entity_poly.type
_entity_poly.pdbx_seq_one_letter_code
_entity_poly.pdbx_strand_id
1 'polypeptide(L)'
;MQEIPCKDYVIQVGHGLLASVPAQLLELLPKVTSFIVISDSNVAPLYAQTLLQRFQRRVELYVVPAGEASKNRRMKDAIEDFMLEKRMHRDCCVVALGGGVVGDLAGFVASTYMRGVPFVQIPTSLLACVDSSIGGKTGIDVAAGKNLIGAFHQPKRVFADLDVLSTLPKRELINGMAEIIKAGAIYSESLFSKLESNVDAILALKKDVVLDMVATSVSIKATIVEQDEKEHVRRPSTPHKLLHSLRLQGLRAILNFGHSVGHGIEAIMQPELLHGECVAIGMVKEAEIARGTSLQCPCKYTHGAPLGLGLCSSATVGRLVRCIKAFGLPVRVPARALTATVLEKMEVDKKNSGGIKKLILLTSIGTVHSNPFTVAVEDARIAHVLEPQVLVVPPSDPISGTVQVPGSKSISNRVLLMAALGSGYPPLYDLSSHAISRRPVCSTCRISGLLHSDDTQVMMDVLQYLGAHVSWENDGDVLVVVGTAGKFPPSLPGHWYLSNAGTATRFLTTVATLAGTPVHITGNSRMQERPISDLVDALVANGSQYVSSVLLSAPYANAPLDLRLAEDHPTSFPYIQMTTQLMSVFGIQVQTLGPPHGSLNAIEIDMETMTDAFMTLAVLAAVATGVTKITGIANQRVKESRRPRSPDVSQYENACPWHHLTIVHDVEIPAKIACHNDHRIAMSFAVLGSYWPNIVIADKECTDKTFPSFWDECHAALKIPFEVPSASLATTGAVDKSTVYLIGMRGVGKTSLGMSVKEYVAANGWAAFRAQEVVCLQSWVQTPPINTIVSCGGGVVESPEAVALLSQSSNVIYLQRTLTDIEATLAQDESRPAYGEDIATVFHRRVPLFTASSSFVFPVLPGDVNYTRINRDFVRLLMVVLGRYNLAPLKTQPDTYFVSLTFPNYTTVPPDLVATVADKAHALELRVDLLESFDKDFIANQVAALRAASTLPIIYTVRTIGQGGAFPDDPTRVFDLLHFGMSIVESRWKALFNSFVDHSKVGGMAMMPLFVELFELCAWQGNVDMAKVVIQAYDVSDAYMIHQVVESCRSRWGFPMPCIALCTTEAGKLSRVLNRTLTPVTHPALPVAAAPVALVVGAGGTAMAACYAMQQLGLQVLVYNRTLEKAKEVAARFGATAVASLADIAAVDVVVGTIPATSGFTLPDRLVRQGVIVMDAAYKPAITPLLAHAHAHAAVCIQGYEMLVEQGLEQSKLWTGETVQKSILADQVKATLAATDFLH
;
A
#
# COMPACT_ATOMS: atom_id res chain seq x y z
N MET A 1 31.97 -0.33 18.81
CA MET A 1 31.82 1.13 18.65
C MET A 1 32.93 1.59 17.72
N GLN A 2 32.60 2.42 16.74
CA GLN A 2 33.54 3.01 15.77
C GLN A 2 33.38 4.52 15.77
N GLU A 3 34.49 5.25 15.71
CA GLU A 3 34.49 6.70 15.54
C GLU A 3 34.90 7.04 14.11
N ILE A 4 34.02 7.75 13.40
CA ILE A 4 34.22 8.14 12.01
C ILE A 4 34.43 9.66 12.01
N PRO A 5 35.62 10.15 11.67
CA PRO A 5 35.86 11.58 11.59
C PRO A 5 35.07 12.17 10.42
N CYS A 6 34.48 13.34 10.66
CA CYS A 6 34.05 14.28 9.64
C CYS A 6 34.82 15.59 9.88
N LYS A 7 35.03 16.39 8.85
CA LYS A 7 35.83 17.64 8.87
C LYS A 7 35.78 18.43 10.19
N ASP A 8 34.59 18.69 10.74
CA ASP A 8 34.39 19.53 11.92
C ASP A 8 33.78 18.80 13.14
N TYR A 9 33.45 17.51 13.04
CA TYR A 9 32.81 16.72 14.11
C TYR A 9 33.04 15.22 13.94
N VAL A 10 32.80 14.44 15.00
CA VAL A 10 32.92 12.98 14.97
C VAL A 10 31.54 12.33 14.94
N ILE A 11 31.41 11.25 14.19
CA ILE A 11 30.24 10.37 14.19
C ILE A 11 30.61 9.11 14.96
N GLN A 12 29.92 8.85 16.07
CA GLN A 12 30.07 7.62 16.84
C GLN A 12 28.98 6.63 16.44
N VAL A 13 29.38 5.46 15.95
CA VAL A 13 28.46 4.38 15.55
C VAL A 13 28.70 3.17 16.45
N GLY A 14 27.66 2.65 17.08
CA GLY A 14 27.82 1.55 18.04
C GLY A 14 26.54 1.13 18.71
N HIS A 15 26.67 0.33 19.76
CA HIS A 15 25.56 -0.15 20.59
C HIS A 15 25.69 0.44 22.00
N GLY A 16 24.56 0.69 22.65
CA GLY A 16 24.49 1.20 24.03
C GLY A 16 25.08 2.61 24.20
N LEU A 17 25.16 3.41 23.13
CA LEU A 17 25.72 4.75 23.17
C LEU A 17 24.84 5.71 23.97
N LEU A 18 23.50 5.57 23.90
CA LEU A 18 22.52 6.49 24.47
C LEU A 18 22.78 6.79 25.96
N ALA A 19 23.19 5.76 26.72
CA ALA A 19 23.48 5.89 28.15
C ALA A 19 24.73 6.75 28.44
N SER A 20 25.67 6.82 27.51
CA SER A 20 26.92 7.57 27.66
C SER A 20 26.84 9.01 27.14
N VAL A 21 25.82 9.33 26.33
CA VAL A 21 25.70 10.63 25.65
C VAL A 21 25.77 11.82 26.62
N PRO A 22 25.04 11.86 27.74
CA PRO A 22 25.09 13.04 28.64
C PRO A 22 26.47 13.31 29.22
N ALA A 23 27.21 12.27 29.62
CA ALA A 23 28.58 12.41 30.13
C ALA A 23 29.53 12.93 29.04
N GLN A 24 29.46 12.33 27.85
CA GLN A 24 30.27 12.77 26.70
C GLN A 24 29.96 14.21 26.27
N LEU A 25 28.71 14.65 26.35
CA LEU A 25 28.33 16.03 26.03
C LEU A 25 28.90 17.05 27.02
N LEU A 26 28.99 16.70 28.30
CA LEU A 26 29.60 17.57 29.32
C LEU A 26 31.11 17.75 29.08
N GLU A 27 31.78 16.68 28.65
CA GLU A 27 33.19 16.72 28.25
C GLU A 27 33.40 17.52 26.95
N LEU A 28 32.55 17.27 25.95
CA LEU A 28 32.64 17.93 24.65
C LEU A 28 32.29 19.43 24.71
N LEU A 29 31.33 19.80 25.56
CA LEU A 29 30.76 21.15 25.64
C LEU A 29 30.78 21.68 27.10
N PRO A 30 31.97 21.89 27.70
CA PRO A 30 32.10 22.21 29.12
C PRO A 30 31.44 23.56 29.50
N LYS A 31 31.26 24.46 28.53
CA LYS A 31 30.63 25.78 28.72
C LYS A 31 29.09 25.77 28.67
N VAL A 32 28.47 24.67 28.25
CA VAL A 32 27.01 24.60 28.06
C VAL A 32 26.28 24.38 29.38
N THR A 33 25.49 25.32 29.87
CA THR A 33 24.83 25.23 31.19
C THR A 33 23.49 24.52 31.16
N SER A 34 22.84 24.43 29.99
CA SER A 34 21.52 23.83 29.82
C SER A 34 21.37 23.06 28.50
N PHE A 35 20.52 22.05 28.50
CA PHE A 35 20.23 21.20 27.33
C PHE A 35 18.73 21.21 27.03
N ILE A 36 18.37 21.13 25.75
CA ILE A 36 16.99 20.86 25.33
C ILE A 36 16.99 19.62 24.44
N VAL A 37 16.28 18.59 24.87
CA VAL A 37 16.01 17.40 24.05
C VAL A 37 14.76 17.67 23.24
N ILE A 38 14.88 17.62 21.91
CA ILE A 38 13.74 17.70 21.00
C ILE A 38 13.54 16.31 20.42
N SER A 39 12.33 15.78 20.55
CA SER A 39 11.96 14.44 20.06
C SER A 39 10.52 14.43 19.55
N ASP A 40 10.11 13.34 18.91
CA ASP A 40 8.73 13.19 18.42
C ASP A 40 7.87 12.32 19.36
N SER A 41 6.56 12.33 19.15
CA SER A 41 5.56 11.63 19.97
C SER A 41 5.74 10.10 20.01
N ASN A 42 6.46 9.50 19.05
CA ASN A 42 6.70 8.06 19.00
C ASN A 42 8.04 7.71 19.68
N VAL A 43 9.07 8.53 19.48
CA VAL A 43 10.44 8.28 19.97
C VAL A 43 10.60 8.70 21.43
N ALA A 44 9.98 9.81 21.84
CA ALA A 44 10.16 10.37 23.19
C ALA A 44 9.78 9.38 24.31
N PRO A 45 8.63 8.67 24.25
CA PRO A 45 8.26 7.70 25.28
C PRO A 45 9.23 6.52 25.43
N LEU A 46 9.98 6.20 24.38
CA LEU A 46 10.91 5.07 24.36
C LEU A 46 12.29 5.44 24.91
N TYR A 47 12.80 6.63 24.56
CA TYR A 47 14.23 6.93 24.69
C TYR A 47 14.56 8.22 25.45
N ALA A 48 13.65 9.19 25.51
CA ALA A 48 13.97 10.49 26.11
C ALA A 48 14.31 10.35 27.60
N GLN A 49 13.55 9.53 28.34
CA GLN A 49 13.75 9.35 29.78
C GLN A 49 15.15 8.80 30.13
N THR A 50 15.67 7.89 29.30
CA THR A 50 17.03 7.32 29.44
C THR A 50 18.10 8.41 29.39
N LEU A 51 17.93 9.44 28.56
CA LEU A 51 18.82 10.59 28.49
C LEU A 51 18.61 11.55 29.65
N LEU A 52 17.36 11.94 29.91
CA LEU A 52 17.01 12.96 30.91
C LEU A 52 17.54 12.60 32.31
N GLN A 53 17.40 11.34 32.71
CA GLN A 53 17.87 10.86 34.03
C GLN A 53 19.38 10.92 34.24
N ARG A 54 20.17 11.04 33.16
CA ARG A 54 21.63 10.99 33.19
C ARG A 54 22.30 12.35 32.99
N PHE A 55 21.54 13.39 32.65
CA PHE A 55 22.07 14.75 32.58
C PHE A 55 22.34 15.30 34.00
N GLN A 56 23.57 15.79 34.21
CA GLN A 56 23.97 16.45 35.47
C GLN A 56 23.71 17.96 35.47
N ARG A 57 23.34 18.52 34.31
CA ARG A 57 22.97 19.94 34.13
C ARG A 57 21.50 20.04 33.78
N ARG A 58 20.95 21.26 33.85
CA ARG A 58 19.54 21.51 33.52
C ARG A 58 19.21 20.96 32.13
N VAL A 59 18.17 20.16 32.02
CA VAL A 59 17.66 19.61 30.76
C VAL A 59 16.15 19.78 30.68
N GLU A 60 15.65 20.22 29.53
CA GLU A 60 14.22 20.28 29.21
C GLU A 60 13.92 19.32 28.06
N LEU A 61 12.69 18.83 27.97
CA LEU A 61 12.19 18.00 26.87
C LEU A 61 11.08 18.76 26.14
N TYR A 62 11.15 18.80 24.81
CA TYR A 62 10.06 19.23 23.95
C TYR A 62 9.69 18.11 22.98
N VAL A 63 8.40 17.77 22.94
CA VAL A 63 7.88 16.67 22.10
C VAL A 63 7.03 17.27 20.97
N VAL A 64 7.42 16.99 19.74
CA VAL A 64 6.65 17.37 18.54
C VAL A 64 5.78 16.20 18.07
N PRO A 65 4.69 16.44 17.31
CA PRO A 65 3.99 15.36 16.62
C PRO A 65 4.94 14.61 15.66
N ALA A 66 4.79 13.29 15.52
CA ALA A 66 5.58 12.51 14.58
C ALA A 66 5.19 12.79 13.12
N GLY A 67 6.15 12.67 12.19
CA GLY A 67 5.94 12.78 10.75
C GLY A 67 6.36 14.12 10.13
N GLU A 68 6.47 14.15 8.80
CA GLU A 68 7.01 15.30 8.03
C GLU A 68 6.19 16.58 8.24
N ALA A 69 4.89 16.47 8.53
CA ALA A 69 4.01 17.63 8.76
C ALA A 69 4.50 18.53 9.92
N SER A 70 5.28 18.01 10.88
CA SER A 70 5.89 18.79 11.96
C SER A 70 7.04 19.67 11.50
N LYS A 71 7.59 19.44 10.30
CA LYS A 71 8.74 20.18 9.77
C LYS A 71 8.30 21.49 9.12
N ASN A 72 7.72 22.40 9.90
CA ASN A 72 7.15 23.64 9.38
C ASN A 72 7.54 24.86 10.24
N ARG A 73 7.23 26.06 9.75
CA ARG A 73 7.54 27.34 10.42
C ARG A 73 6.94 27.42 11.83
N ARG A 74 5.67 27.05 11.97
CA ARG A 74 4.93 27.15 13.23
C ARG A 74 5.53 26.27 14.31
N MET A 75 5.96 25.06 13.97
CA MET A 75 6.61 24.16 14.93
C MET A 75 7.96 24.72 15.37
N LYS A 76 8.73 25.27 14.42
CA LYS A 76 9.99 25.96 14.73
C LYS A 76 9.75 27.12 15.72
N ASP A 77 8.76 27.96 15.44
CA ASP A 77 8.40 29.11 16.30
C ASP A 77 8.03 28.63 17.72
N ALA A 78 7.20 27.58 17.83
CA ALA A 78 6.77 27.04 19.12
C ALA A 78 7.93 26.47 19.97
N ILE A 79 8.92 25.84 19.34
CA ILE A 79 10.11 25.34 20.03
C ILE A 79 10.97 26.52 20.52
N GLU A 80 11.19 27.53 19.67
CA GLU A 80 11.99 28.71 20.03
C GLU A 80 11.34 29.52 21.16
N ASP A 81 10.02 29.71 21.12
CA ASP A 81 9.27 30.38 22.17
C ASP A 81 9.36 29.60 23.49
N PHE A 82 9.21 28.28 23.46
CA PHE A 82 9.40 27.44 24.64
C PHE A 82 10.82 27.58 25.23
N MET A 83 11.86 27.59 24.40
CA MET A 83 13.24 27.80 24.86
C MET A 83 13.42 29.18 25.53
N LEU A 84 12.79 30.22 24.99
CA LEU A 84 12.80 31.57 25.57
C LEU A 84 12.03 31.64 26.90
N GLU A 85 10.84 31.04 26.97
CA GLU A 85 10.04 30.93 28.20
C GLU A 85 10.81 30.22 29.32
N LYS A 86 11.55 29.16 28.96
CA LYS A 86 12.44 28.43 29.86
C LYS A 86 13.72 29.19 30.19
N ARG A 87 13.93 30.41 29.67
CA ARG A 87 15.12 31.25 29.89
C ARG A 87 16.41 30.53 29.50
N MET A 88 16.42 29.83 28.37
CA MET A 88 17.64 29.21 27.84
C MET A 88 18.47 30.27 27.09
N HIS A 89 19.70 30.50 27.53
CA HIS A 89 20.59 31.49 26.94
C HIS A 89 21.50 30.88 25.85
N ARG A 90 22.47 31.65 25.33
CA ARG A 90 23.40 31.22 24.26
C ARG A 90 24.29 30.04 24.63
N ASP A 91 24.43 29.76 25.91
CA ASP A 91 25.14 28.63 26.49
C ASP A 91 24.25 27.38 26.65
N CYS A 92 23.17 27.28 25.87
CA CYS A 92 22.41 26.03 25.74
C CYS A 92 22.92 25.13 24.61
N CYS A 93 22.54 23.85 24.63
CA CYS A 93 22.76 22.91 23.54
C CYS A 93 21.45 22.19 23.18
N VAL A 94 21.16 22.12 21.87
CA VAL A 94 20.02 21.37 21.34
C VAL A 94 20.41 19.92 21.10
N VAL A 95 19.62 18.98 21.59
CA VAL A 95 19.82 17.52 21.42
C VAL A 95 18.67 16.99 20.58
N ALA A 96 18.94 16.66 19.32
CA ALA A 96 17.94 16.10 18.40
C ALA A 96 17.86 14.57 18.61
N LEU A 97 16.79 14.09 19.24
CA LEU A 97 16.53 12.67 19.47
C LEU A 97 15.37 12.21 18.57
N GLY A 98 15.69 11.65 17.40
CA GLY A 98 14.64 11.25 16.46
C GLY A 98 15.15 10.86 15.07
N GLY A 99 14.22 10.69 14.14
CA GLY A 99 14.53 10.50 12.71
C GLY A 99 14.95 11.80 12.01
N GLY A 100 14.99 11.76 10.68
CA GLY A 100 15.42 12.91 9.86
C GLY A 100 14.59 14.17 10.05
N VAL A 101 13.27 14.03 10.26
CA VAL A 101 12.37 15.16 10.53
C VAL A 101 12.79 15.93 11.79
N VAL A 102 12.99 15.22 12.90
CA VAL A 102 13.44 15.82 14.17
C VAL A 102 14.83 16.42 14.00
N GLY A 103 15.72 15.71 13.32
CA GLY A 103 17.09 16.17 13.05
C GLY A 103 17.15 17.48 12.27
N ASP A 104 16.38 17.60 11.18
CA ASP A 104 16.29 18.79 10.34
C ASP A 104 15.67 19.96 11.11
N LEU A 105 14.55 19.74 11.81
CA LEU A 105 13.84 20.77 12.56
C LEU A 105 14.66 21.29 13.74
N ALA A 106 15.16 20.39 14.59
CA ALA A 106 15.96 20.74 15.76
C ALA A 106 17.30 21.40 15.35
N GLY A 107 17.92 20.91 14.27
CA GLY A 107 19.10 21.54 13.69
C GLY A 107 18.82 22.96 13.19
N PHE A 108 17.66 23.21 12.57
CA PHE A 108 17.32 24.53 12.07
C PHE A 108 16.96 25.51 13.21
N VAL A 109 16.26 25.04 14.24
CA VAL A 109 16.09 25.76 15.52
C VAL A 109 17.46 26.14 16.08
N ALA A 110 18.38 25.18 16.21
CA ALA A 110 19.71 25.44 16.75
C ALA A 110 20.52 26.44 15.93
N SER A 111 20.34 26.46 14.60
CA SER A 111 21.06 27.38 13.71
C SER A 111 20.61 28.83 13.84
N THR A 112 19.38 29.07 14.30
CA THR A 112 18.75 30.40 14.31
C THR A 112 18.51 30.94 15.72
N TYR A 113 18.28 30.06 16.71
CA TYR A 113 18.11 30.44 18.10
C TYR A 113 19.31 31.23 18.61
N MET A 114 19.07 32.48 19.04
CA MET A 114 20.10 33.45 19.44
C MET A 114 21.25 33.65 18.44
N ARG A 115 20.97 33.44 17.14
CA ARG A 115 21.92 33.47 16.00
C ARG A 115 22.91 32.29 15.96
N GLY A 116 22.52 31.15 16.53
CA GLY A 116 23.27 29.90 16.51
C GLY A 116 23.70 29.45 17.90
N VAL A 117 23.33 28.23 18.24
CA VAL A 117 23.76 27.49 19.44
C VAL A 117 24.30 26.11 19.04
N PRO A 118 25.16 25.48 19.87
CA PRO A 118 25.61 24.11 19.60
C PRO A 118 24.43 23.13 19.58
N PHE A 119 24.52 22.10 18.73
CA PHE A 119 23.58 20.99 18.75
C PHE A 119 24.26 19.66 18.45
N VAL A 120 23.61 18.57 18.80
CA VAL A 120 24.03 17.19 18.50
C VAL A 120 22.86 16.38 17.94
N GLN A 121 23.19 15.34 17.18
CA GLN A 121 22.23 14.40 16.59
C GLN A 121 22.30 13.05 17.31
N ILE A 122 21.14 12.49 17.64
CA ILE A 122 20.95 11.12 18.11
C ILE A 122 19.91 10.48 17.17
N PRO A 123 20.35 10.01 15.98
CA PRO A 123 19.43 9.45 14.99
C PRO A 123 18.79 8.15 15.47
N THR A 124 17.47 8.03 15.32
CA THR A 124 16.70 6.84 15.76
C THR A 124 16.05 6.05 14.62
N SER A 125 16.22 6.49 13.38
CA SER A 125 15.85 5.73 12.17
C SER A 125 17.10 5.35 11.40
N LEU A 126 17.07 4.22 10.67
CA LEU A 126 18.21 3.81 9.86
C LEU A 126 18.61 4.89 8.84
N LEU A 127 17.62 5.50 8.18
CA LEU A 127 17.83 6.62 7.25
C LEU A 127 18.60 7.77 7.91
N ALA A 128 18.21 8.15 9.14
CA ALA A 128 18.90 9.22 9.86
C ALA A 128 20.32 8.81 10.27
N CYS A 129 20.55 7.54 10.62
CA CYS A 129 21.87 7.04 10.98
C CYS A 129 22.87 7.11 9.82
N VAL A 130 22.43 6.82 8.59
CA VAL A 130 23.33 6.74 7.42
C VAL A 130 23.31 7.98 6.52
N ASP A 131 22.26 8.80 6.60
CA ASP A 131 22.06 9.92 5.70
C ASP A 131 21.73 11.22 6.44
N SER A 132 20.49 11.44 6.88
CA SER A 132 20.02 12.80 7.20
C SER A 132 20.75 13.49 8.36
N SER A 133 21.32 12.74 9.32
CA SER A 133 22.08 13.34 10.44
C SER A 133 23.46 13.85 10.03
N ILE A 134 23.91 13.58 8.79
CA ILE A 134 25.27 13.83 8.32
C ILE A 134 25.29 14.96 7.28
N GLY A 135 26.18 15.92 7.51
CA GLY A 135 26.51 16.98 6.55
C GLY A 135 25.76 18.30 6.75
N GLY A 136 25.09 18.47 7.90
CA GLY A 136 24.64 19.75 8.44
C GLY A 136 23.52 20.45 7.67
N LYS A 137 22.86 19.77 6.72
CA LYS A 137 21.64 20.29 6.08
C LYS A 137 20.52 20.25 7.11
N THR A 138 19.93 21.39 7.42
CA THR A 138 18.80 21.53 8.36
C THR A 138 17.75 22.41 7.71
N GLY A 139 16.47 22.16 7.97
CA GLY A 139 15.43 22.94 7.31
C GLY A 139 14.01 22.53 7.65
N ILE A 140 13.09 23.27 7.05
CA ILE A 140 11.65 23.09 7.15
C ILE A 140 11.01 23.13 5.77
N ASP A 141 9.85 22.51 5.70
CA ASP A 141 8.98 22.48 4.54
C ASP A 141 8.05 23.69 4.55
N VAL A 142 7.69 24.14 3.35
CA VAL A 142 6.72 25.21 3.12
C VAL A 142 5.76 24.79 2.02
N ALA A 143 4.66 25.51 1.82
CA ALA A 143 3.67 25.18 0.80
C ALA A 143 4.25 25.02 -0.62
N ALA A 144 5.36 25.71 -0.92
CA ALA A 144 6.06 25.60 -2.20
C ALA A 144 6.93 24.33 -2.35
N GLY A 145 7.21 23.60 -1.26
CA GLY A 145 8.00 22.37 -1.30
C GLY A 145 8.80 22.06 -0.04
N LYS A 146 9.47 20.90 -0.03
CA LYS A 146 10.25 20.39 1.09
C LYS A 146 11.62 21.05 1.19
N ASN A 147 12.11 21.26 2.41
CA ASN A 147 13.48 21.71 2.70
C ASN A 147 13.92 22.96 1.90
N LEU A 148 12.97 23.84 1.58
CA LEU A 148 13.25 25.06 0.81
C LEU A 148 13.80 26.18 1.70
N ILE A 149 13.53 26.11 3.01
CA ILE A 149 14.01 27.10 3.99
C ILE A 149 14.77 26.37 5.08
N GLY A 150 16.02 26.78 5.30
CA GLY A 150 16.90 26.07 6.20
C GLY A 150 18.25 26.75 6.34
N ALA A 151 19.17 26.06 7.01
CA ALA A 151 20.55 26.50 7.18
C ALA A 151 21.52 25.31 7.11
N PHE A 152 22.75 25.58 6.68
CA PHE A 152 23.86 24.66 6.88
C PHE A 152 24.44 24.90 8.28
N HIS A 153 24.15 23.99 9.22
CA HIS A 153 24.61 24.06 10.61
C HIS A 153 25.15 22.70 11.02
N GLN A 154 26.46 22.60 11.26
CA GLN A 154 27.10 21.33 11.58
C GLN A 154 26.86 20.92 13.04
N PRO A 155 26.50 19.65 13.31
CA PRO A 155 26.40 19.15 14.68
C PRO A 155 27.78 19.13 15.33
N LYS A 156 27.83 19.19 16.66
CA LYS A 156 29.07 19.00 17.43
C LYS A 156 29.47 17.53 17.54
N ARG A 157 28.50 16.63 17.46
CA ARG A 157 28.67 15.17 17.42
C ARG A 157 27.39 14.51 16.92
N VAL A 158 27.54 13.34 16.30
CA VAL A 158 26.43 12.45 15.94
C VAL A 158 26.61 11.14 16.70
N PHE A 159 25.58 10.69 17.42
CA PHE A 159 25.60 9.45 18.21
C PHE A 159 24.61 8.44 17.61
N ALA A 160 25.07 7.62 16.66
CA ALA A 160 24.27 6.58 16.03
C ALA A 160 24.28 5.30 16.88
N ASP A 161 23.39 5.24 17.87
CA ASP A 161 23.15 4.04 18.68
C ASP A 161 22.27 3.06 17.92
N LEU A 162 22.83 1.94 17.49
CA LEU A 162 22.15 0.94 16.67
C LEU A 162 21.17 0.07 17.47
N ASP A 163 21.22 0.08 18.81
CA ASP A 163 20.25 -0.65 19.62
C ASP A 163 18.83 -0.06 19.48
N VAL A 164 18.69 1.21 19.11
CA VAL A 164 17.38 1.86 18.90
C VAL A 164 16.63 1.31 17.69
N LEU A 165 17.34 0.72 16.72
CA LEU A 165 16.73 0.14 15.52
C LEU A 165 15.83 -1.07 15.83
N SER A 166 15.99 -1.68 17.01
CA SER A 166 15.16 -2.81 17.46
C SER A 166 13.67 -2.45 17.67
N THR A 167 13.36 -1.17 17.91
CA THR A 167 11.96 -0.69 18.04
C THR A 167 11.45 -0.02 16.78
N LEU A 168 12.31 0.18 15.78
CA LEU A 168 11.95 0.85 14.53
C LEU A 168 10.99 -0.05 13.72
N PRO A 169 9.86 0.49 13.22
CA PRO A 169 8.98 -0.27 12.35
C PRO A 169 9.74 -0.83 11.14
N LYS A 170 9.46 -2.09 10.78
CA LYS A 170 10.17 -2.77 9.68
C LYS A 170 10.15 -1.97 8.36
N ARG A 171 9.05 -1.28 8.06
CA ARG A 171 8.94 -0.42 6.87
C ARG A 171 9.94 0.73 6.90
N GLU A 172 10.19 1.35 8.07
CA GLU A 172 11.18 2.43 8.23
C GLU A 172 12.63 1.93 8.22
N LEU A 173 12.86 0.69 8.66
CA LEU A 173 14.15 0.02 8.46
C LEU A 173 14.42 -0.15 6.95
N ILE A 174 13.45 -0.70 6.22
CA ILE A 174 13.52 -0.90 4.76
C ILE A 174 13.68 0.44 4.03
N ASN A 175 12.95 1.48 4.46
CA ASN A 175 13.08 2.86 3.97
C ASN A 175 14.54 3.34 4.03
N GLY A 176 15.21 3.17 5.17
CA GLY A 176 16.63 3.53 5.32
C GLY A 176 17.61 2.67 4.51
N MET A 177 17.26 1.43 4.17
CA MET A 177 18.11 0.57 3.33
C MET A 177 18.34 1.15 1.93
N ALA A 178 17.38 1.91 1.40
CA ALA A 178 17.52 2.55 0.08
C ALA A 178 18.78 3.43 0.01
N GLU A 179 19.07 4.18 1.08
CA GLU A 179 20.24 5.07 1.15
C GLU A 179 21.57 4.32 1.25
N ILE A 180 21.56 3.15 1.92
CA ILE A 180 22.73 2.28 2.03
C ILE A 180 23.01 1.59 0.68
N ILE A 181 21.97 1.11 0.01
CA ILE A 181 22.07 0.55 -1.35
C ILE A 181 22.60 1.60 -2.31
N LYS A 182 22.10 2.84 -2.23
CA LYS A 182 22.60 3.98 -3.00
C LYS A 182 24.09 4.20 -2.77
N ALA A 183 24.54 4.24 -1.50
CA ALA A 183 25.95 4.43 -1.16
C ALA A 183 26.84 3.32 -1.77
N GLY A 184 26.40 2.06 -1.73
CA GLY A 184 27.07 0.96 -2.41
C GLY A 184 27.08 1.14 -3.93
N ALA A 185 25.94 1.49 -4.52
CA ALA A 185 25.77 1.62 -5.96
C ALA A 185 26.64 2.73 -6.57
N ILE A 186 26.85 3.85 -5.87
CA ILE A 186 27.57 5.00 -6.42
C ILE A 186 29.07 5.06 -6.09
N TYR A 187 29.51 4.33 -5.06
CA TYR A 187 30.87 4.52 -4.50
C TYR A 187 31.59 3.23 -4.07
N SER A 188 30.87 2.15 -3.74
CA SER A 188 31.50 0.95 -3.18
C SER A 188 30.81 -0.34 -3.60
N GLU A 189 31.35 -0.99 -4.62
CA GLU A 189 30.94 -2.33 -5.01
C GLU A 189 31.09 -3.34 -3.86
N SER A 190 32.15 -3.19 -3.04
CA SER A 190 32.37 -4.04 -1.87
C SER A 190 31.23 -3.94 -0.85
N LEU A 191 30.76 -2.73 -0.53
CA LEU A 191 29.57 -2.55 0.30
C LEU A 191 28.35 -3.19 -0.37
N PHE A 192 28.15 -2.95 -1.67
CA PHE A 192 27.03 -3.52 -2.42
C PHE A 192 27.00 -5.05 -2.35
N SER A 193 28.13 -5.72 -2.59
CA SER A 193 28.27 -7.18 -2.49
C SER A 193 28.00 -7.70 -1.07
N LYS A 194 28.38 -6.95 -0.03
CA LYS A 194 28.05 -7.29 1.36
C LYS A 194 26.55 -7.21 1.61
N LEU A 195 25.85 -6.22 1.06
CA LEU A 195 24.39 -6.11 1.17
C LEU A 195 23.71 -7.32 0.52
N GLU A 196 24.14 -7.71 -0.68
CA GLU A 196 23.62 -8.87 -1.40
C GLU A 196 23.80 -10.17 -0.61
N SER A 197 24.95 -10.32 0.07
CA SER A 197 25.29 -11.55 0.80
C SER A 197 24.70 -11.65 2.21
N ASN A 198 24.12 -10.56 2.75
CA ASN A 198 23.71 -10.48 4.16
C ASN A 198 22.25 -10.03 4.37
N VAL A 199 21.39 -10.12 3.35
CA VAL A 199 19.99 -9.63 3.41
C VAL A 199 19.26 -10.09 4.67
N ASP A 200 19.22 -11.40 4.95
CA ASP A 200 18.53 -11.95 6.13
C ASP A 200 19.16 -11.51 7.45
N ALA A 201 20.50 -11.44 7.50
CA ALA A 201 21.23 -11.00 8.68
C ALA A 201 20.97 -9.52 9.00
N ILE A 202 20.87 -8.68 7.98
CA ILE A 202 20.57 -7.26 8.10
C ILE A 202 19.11 -7.06 8.53
N LEU A 203 18.15 -7.74 7.89
CA LEU A 203 16.73 -7.67 8.24
C LEU A 203 16.44 -8.23 9.65
N ALA A 204 17.27 -9.16 10.13
CA ALA A 204 17.23 -9.68 11.50
C ALA A 204 18.03 -8.83 12.51
N LEU A 205 18.59 -7.70 12.08
CA LEU A 205 19.41 -6.78 12.89
C LEU A 205 20.58 -7.45 13.62
N LYS A 206 21.29 -8.38 12.98
CA LYS A 206 22.51 -8.98 13.57
C LYS A 206 23.55 -7.89 13.84
N LYS A 207 23.90 -7.71 15.12
CA LYS A 207 24.69 -6.56 15.62
C LYS A 207 25.95 -6.27 14.81
N ASP A 208 26.84 -7.25 14.63
CA ASP A 208 28.12 -7.04 13.94
C ASP A 208 27.92 -6.68 12.45
N VAL A 209 26.94 -7.29 11.80
CA VAL A 209 26.63 -7.05 10.38
C VAL A 209 26.06 -5.65 10.17
N VAL A 210 25.11 -5.24 11.02
CA VAL A 210 24.50 -3.90 10.94
C VAL A 210 25.53 -2.82 11.29
N LEU A 211 26.39 -3.06 12.29
CA LEU A 211 27.46 -2.14 12.65
C LEU A 211 28.43 -1.91 11.48
N ASP A 212 28.92 -2.98 10.85
CA ASP A 212 29.82 -2.88 9.70
C ASP A 212 29.16 -2.16 8.51
N MET A 213 27.91 -2.52 8.21
CA MET A 213 27.12 -1.90 7.13
C MET A 213 26.91 -0.40 7.34
N VAL A 214 26.41 -0.01 8.52
CA VAL A 214 26.13 1.39 8.84
C VAL A 214 27.42 2.19 8.90
N ALA A 215 28.45 1.69 9.57
CA ALA A 215 29.73 2.40 9.65
C ALA A 215 30.38 2.60 8.28
N THR A 216 30.31 1.59 7.40
CA THR A 216 30.82 1.71 6.02
C THR A 216 30.03 2.76 5.23
N SER A 217 28.70 2.73 5.27
CA SER A 217 27.84 3.71 4.58
C SER A 217 28.08 5.15 5.07
N VAL A 218 28.16 5.33 6.39
CA VAL A 218 28.48 6.61 7.03
C VAL A 218 29.86 7.12 6.60
N SER A 219 30.86 6.25 6.56
CA SER A 219 32.23 6.60 6.13
C SER A 219 32.26 7.07 4.68
N ILE A 220 31.50 6.43 3.78
CA ILE A 220 31.36 6.84 2.38
C ILE A 220 30.77 8.25 2.30
N LYS A 221 29.64 8.49 2.99
CA LYS A 221 29.00 9.80 2.98
C LYS A 221 29.91 10.88 3.59
N ALA A 222 30.55 10.61 4.72
CA ALA A 222 31.50 11.51 5.34
C ALA A 222 32.63 11.89 4.38
N THR A 223 33.25 10.89 3.72
CA THR A 223 34.32 11.11 2.73
C THR A 223 33.87 12.02 1.57
N ILE A 224 32.67 11.77 1.01
CA ILE A 224 32.14 12.59 -0.09
C ILE A 224 31.86 14.03 0.37
N VAL A 225 31.27 14.21 1.55
CA VAL A 225 30.96 15.53 2.11
C VAL A 225 32.22 16.32 2.48
N GLU A 226 33.28 15.66 2.96
CA GLU A 226 34.57 16.29 3.24
C GLU A 226 35.22 16.83 1.97
N GLN A 227 35.10 16.10 0.87
CA GLN A 227 35.67 16.48 -0.43
C GLN A 227 34.88 17.59 -1.13
N ASP A 228 33.57 17.70 -0.91
CA ASP A 228 32.71 18.76 -1.47
C ASP A 228 31.57 19.16 -0.52
N GLU A 229 31.88 20.00 0.47
CA GLU A 229 30.92 20.36 1.53
C GLU A 229 29.71 21.17 1.02
N LYS A 230 29.85 22.04 0.02
CA LYS A 230 28.79 23.02 -0.33
C LYS A 230 28.04 22.69 -1.63
N GLU A 231 28.38 21.62 -2.34
CA GLU A 231 27.71 21.27 -3.61
C GLU A 231 27.74 22.48 -4.57
N HIS A 232 28.89 23.15 -4.69
CA HIS A 232 29.04 24.42 -5.45
C HIS A 232 30.05 24.31 -6.58
N VAL A 233 29.65 24.77 -7.78
CA VAL A 233 30.55 25.09 -8.89
C VAL A 233 31.20 26.45 -8.62
N ARG A 234 32.41 26.48 -8.05
CA ARG A 234 33.20 27.73 -7.95
C ARG A 234 33.98 27.96 -9.24
N ARG A 235 33.77 29.11 -9.90
CA ARG A 235 34.73 29.61 -10.91
C ARG A 235 36.09 29.82 -10.23
N PRO A 236 37.20 29.24 -10.72
CA PRO A 236 38.50 29.42 -10.08
C PRO A 236 38.94 30.89 -10.20
N SER A 237 39.36 31.48 -9.08
CA SER A 237 39.93 32.84 -9.05
C SER A 237 41.41 32.88 -9.42
N THR A 238 42.07 31.75 -9.65
CA THR A 238 43.50 31.70 -10.04
C THR A 238 43.85 30.50 -10.93
N PRO A 239 44.74 30.65 -11.94
CA PRO A 239 44.93 29.64 -13.01
C PRO A 239 45.83 28.43 -12.67
N HIS A 240 46.50 28.40 -11.50
CA HIS A 240 47.63 27.47 -11.28
C HIS A 240 47.38 26.24 -10.38
N LYS A 241 46.18 26.02 -9.82
CA LYS A 241 45.82 24.79 -9.07
C LYS A 241 44.91 23.83 -9.87
N LEU A 242 45.17 23.73 -11.18
CA LEU A 242 44.14 23.49 -12.22
C LEU A 242 43.84 22.03 -12.63
N LEU A 243 44.40 20.97 -12.03
CA LEU A 243 44.11 19.61 -12.53
C LEU A 243 43.41 18.67 -11.54
N HIS A 244 43.77 18.71 -10.25
CA HIS A 244 43.13 17.84 -9.25
C HIS A 244 41.84 18.46 -8.66
N SER A 245 41.83 19.79 -8.44
CA SER A 245 40.68 20.48 -7.83
C SER A 245 39.49 20.65 -8.78
N LEU A 246 39.72 20.70 -10.09
CA LEU A 246 38.68 20.81 -11.11
C LEU A 246 37.94 19.48 -11.37
N ARG A 247 38.59 18.32 -11.11
CA ARG A 247 37.98 16.98 -11.28
C ARG A 247 37.00 16.60 -10.17
N LEU A 248 37.06 17.24 -9.01
CA LEU A 248 36.21 16.93 -7.84
C LEU A 248 35.09 17.97 -7.61
N GLN A 249 34.98 19.00 -8.46
CA GLN A 249 33.89 19.98 -8.35
C GLN A 249 32.54 19.33 -8.65
N GLY A 250 31.59 19.44 -7.72
CA GLY A 250 30.26 18.84 -7.85
C GLY A 250 30.19 17.36 -7.46
N LEU A 251 31.24 16.82 -6.81
CA LEU A 251 31.25 15.43 -6.33
C LEU A 251 30.07 15.14 -5.40
N ARG A 252 29.67 16.08 -4.52
CA ARG A 252 28.55 15.84 -3.59
C ARG A 252 27.23 15.56 -4.31
N ALA A 253 27.09 15.96 -5.58
CA ALA A 253 25.90 15.71 -6.38
C ALA A 253 25.62 14.22 -6.56
N ILE A 254 26.64 13.34 -6.51
CA ILE A 254 26.46 11.88 -6.70
C ILE A 254 25.57 11.25 -5.63
N LEU A 255 25.47 11.88 -4.44
CA LEU A 255 24.55 11.46 -3.39
C LEU A 255 23.08 11.59 -3.79
N ASN A 256 22.77 12.29 -4.89
CA ASN A 256 21.42 12.42 -5.44
C ASN A 256 21.10 11.34 -6.49
N PHE A 257 21.87 10.26 -6.60
CA PHE A 257 21.49 9.12 -7.44
C PHE A 257 20.12 8.58 -7.02
N GLY A 258 19.22 8.45 -8.00
CA GLY A 258 17.82 8.06 -7.81
C GLY A 258 16.92 9.17 -7.23
N HIS A 259 17.46 10.30 -6.79
CA HIS A 259 16.67 11.35 -6.15
C HIS A 259 16.00 12.29 -7.15
N SER A 260 16.50 12.39 -8.39
CA SER A 260 15.91 13.34 -9.34
C SER A 260 14.54 12.84 -9.79
N VAL A 261 14.48 11.57 -10.23
CA VAL A 261 13.20 10.90 -10.52
C VAL A 261 12.45 10.60 -9.21
N GLY A 262 13.18 10.14 -8.18
CA GLY A 262 12.59 9.77 -6.88
C GLY A 262 11.84 10.93 -6.22
N HIS A 263 12.39 12.14 -6.19
CA HIS A 263 11.69 13.32 -5.65
C HIS A 263 10.48 13.73 -6.51
N GLY A 264 10.55 13.56 -7.83
CA GLY A 264 9.41 13.79 -8.71
C GLY A 264 8.23 12.87 -8.37
N ILE A 265 8.52 11.61 -8.05
CA ILE A 265 7.53 10.63 -7.58
C ILE A 265 7.08 10.95 -6.14
N GLU A 266 8.02 11.25 -5.24
CA GLU A 266 7.75 11.58 -3.84
C GLU A 266 6.78 12.76 -3.73
N ALA A 267 6.96 13.81 -4.52
CA ALA A 267 6.10 14.98 -4.53
C ALA A 267 4.63 14.69 -4.91
N ILE A 268 4.35 13.56 -5.55
CA ILE A 268 3.00 13.12 -5.96
C ILE A 268 2.45 12.08 -4.97
N MET A 269 3.31 11.18 -4.52
CA MET A 269 2.93 10.00 -3.76
C MET A 269 2.97 10.20 -2.25
N GLN A 270 3.54 11.30 -1.75
CA GLN A 270 3.47 11.59 -0.32
C GLN A 270 2.02 11.86 0.17
N PRO A 271 1.68 11.42 1.40
CA PRO A 271 2.51 10.69 2.37
C PRO A 271 2.47 9.16 2.21
N GLU A 272 1.86 8.62 1.14
CA GLU A 272 1.64 7.18 0.94
C GLU A 272 2.95 6.39 0.79
N LEU A 273 3.88 6.88 -0.04
CA LEU A 273 5.22 6.34 -0.19
C LEU A 273 6.23 7.12 0.66
N LEU A 274 7.10 6.38 1.33
CA LEU A 274 8.24 6.92 2.07
C LEU A 274 9.35 7.37 1.12
N HIS A 275 10.25 8.20 1.62
CA HIS A 275 11.36 8.77 0.85
C HIS A 275 12.22 7.70 0.16
N GLY A 276 12.74 6.73 0.93
CA GLY A 276 13.58 5.64 0.42
C GLY A 276 12.85 4.70 -0.54
N GLU A 277 11.53 4.55 -0.42
CA GLU A 277 10.71 3.83 -1.40
C GLU A 277 10.70 4.57 -2.75
N CYS A 278 10.57 5.90 -2.72
CA CYS A 278 10.64 6.73 -3.93
C CYS A 278 12.06 6.77 -4.52
N VAL A 279 13.09 6.88 -3.68
CA VAL A 279 14.51 6.83 -4.10
C VAL A 279 14.85 5.48 -4.72
N ALA A 280 14.33 4.36 -4.20
CA ALA A 280 14.53 3.04 -4.78
C ALA A 280 13.98 2.94 -6.22
N ILE A 281 12.74 3.42 -6.44
CA ILE A 281 12.16 3.49 -7.79
C ILE A 281 13.00 4.42 -8.68
N GLY A 282 13.39 5.59 -8.16
CA GLY A 282 14.20 6.53 -8.89
C GLY A 282 15.58 5.99 -9.28
N MET A 283 16.24 5.22 -8.40
CA MET A 283 17.53 4.56 -8.71
C MET A 283 17.39 3.59 -9.87
N VAL A 284 16.31 2.80 -9.91
CA VAL A 284 16.03 1.89 -11.03
C VAL A 284 15.82 2.67 -12.32
N LYS A 285 14.98 3.72 -12.29
CA LYS A 285 14.68 4.51 -13.49
C LYS A 285 15.87 5.31 -13.99
N GLU A 286 16.69 5.88 -13.11
CA GLU A 286 17.94 6.54 -13.50
C GLU A 286 18.98 5.55 -14.04
N ALA A 287 19.02 4.31 -13.53
CA ALA A 287 19.86 3.24 -14.09
C ALA A 287 19.34 2.74 -15.46
N GLU A 288 18.03 2.67 -15.67
CA GLU A 288 17.43 2.37 -16.98
C GLU A 288 17.75 3.47 -18.02
N ILE A 289 17.74 4.75 -17.61
CA ILE A 289 18.19 5.87 -18.47
C ILE A 289 19.68 5.74 -18.80
N ALA A 290 20.50 5.31 -17.83
CA ALA A 290 21.94 5.09 -18.03
C ALA A 290 22.26 3.88 -18.91
N ARG A 291 21.33 2.92 -19.02
CA ARG A 291 21.54 1.64 -19.71
C ARG A 291 21.98 1.83 -21.17
N GLY A 292 22.88 0.99 -21.62
CA GLY A 292 23.32 0.91 -23.01
C GLY A 292 22.70 -0.24 -23.78
N THR A 293 22.83 -0.14 -25.11
CA THR A 293 22.55 -1.23 -26.04
C THR A 293 23.82 -2.00 -26.38
N SER A 294 23.65 -3.23 -26.88
CA SER A 294 24.73 -4.14 -27.29
C SER A 294 25.71 -3.55 -28.32
N LEU A 295 25.29 -2.53 -29.07
CA LEU A 295 26.14 -1.75 -29.96
C LEU A 295 26.69 -0.51 -29.23
N GLN A 296 28.00 -0.44 -29.01
CA GLN A 296 28.70 0.83 -28.77
C GLN A 296 28.62 1.68 -30.05
N CYS A 297 27.52 2.41 -30.29
CA CYS A 297 27.47 3.32 -31.45
C CYS A 297 28.27 4.60 -31.12
N PRO A 298 29.31 4.94 -31.90
CA PRO A 298 30.01 6.22 -31.77
C PRO A 298 29.26 7.38 -32.46
N CYS A 299 28.04 7.14 -32.95
CA CYS A 299 27.37 7.99 -33.92
C CYS A 299 26.60 9.17 -33.28
N LYS A 300 27.16 10.38 -33.39
CA LYS A 300 26.51 11.68 -33.10
C LYS A 300 25.47 12.12 -34.16
N TYR A 301 24.67 11.22 -34.71
CA TYR A 301 23.71 11.58 -35.77
C TYR A 301 22.30 11.89 -35.22
N THR A 302 21.74 12.98 -35.72
CA THR A 302 20.68 13.83 -35.16
C THR A 302 19.24 13.45 -35.52
N HIS A 303 18.94 12.18 -35.80
CA HIS A 303 17.55 11.71 -35.95
C HIS A 303 17.36 10.37 -35.24
N GLY A 304 16.84 10.44 -34.00
CA GLY A 304 16.60 9.27 -33.13
C GLY A 304 17.81 8.93 -32.24
N ALA A 305 17.98 9.66 -31.14
CA ALA A 305 18.96 9.30 -30.11
C ALA A 305 18.55 7.94 -29.47
N PRO A 306 19.49 7.03 -29.13
CA PRO A 306 19.18 5.75 -28.47
C PRO A 306 18.29 5.97 -27.24
N LEU A 307 17.46 5.03 -26.78
CA LEU A 307 16.56 5.24 -25.63
C LEU A 307 17.31 5.35 -24.29
N GLY A 308 18.32 4.50 -24.08
CA GLY A 308 19.32 4.64 -23.02
C GLY A 308 20.58 5.38 -23.47
N LEU A 309 21.42 5.84 -22.51
CA LEU A 309 22.61 6.66 -22.79
C LEU A 309 23.89 5.87 -23.06
N GLY A 310 23.90 4.53 -22.92
CA GLY A 310 25.12 3.76 -23.20
C GLY A 310 26.15 3.76 -22.08
N LEU A 311 25.77 4.16 -20.86
CA LEU A 311 26.72 4.36 -19.75
C LEU A 311 26.90 3.11 -18.90
N CYS A 312 25.87 2.27 -18.72
CA CYS A 312 25.95 1.03 -17.96
C CYS A 312 25.32 -0.18 -18.66
N SER A 313 25.68 -1.39 -18.23
CA SER A 313 25.17 -2.64 -18.80
C SER A 313 23.78 -3.04 -18.27
N SER A 314 23.04 -3.83 -19.04
CA SER A 314 21.80 -4.46 -18.55
C SER A 314 22.02 -5.34 -17.31
N ALA A 315 23.21 -5.94 -17.16
CA ALA A 315 23.61 -6.70 -15.99
C ALA A 315 23.69 -5.81 -14.74
N THR A 316 24.23 -4.60 -14.87
CA THR A 316 24.29 -3.58 -13.80
C THR A 316 22.89 -3.22 -13.30
N VAL A 317 21.97 -2.91 -14.22
CA VAL A 317 20.57 -2.58 -13.87
C VAL A 317 19.89 -3.76 -13.20
N GLY A 318 20.05 -4.97 -13.74
CA GLY A 318 19.49 -6.19 -13.15
C GLY A 318 20.02 -6.46 -11.74
N ARG A 319 21.31 -6.24 -11.49
CA ARG A 319 21.95 -6.39 -10.18
C ARG A 319 21.39 -5.38 -9.17
N LEU A 320 21.24 -4.11 -9.57
CA LEU A 320 20.58 -3.09 -8.75
C LEU A 320 19.15 -3.48 -8.37
N VAL A 321 18.33 -3.87 -9.36
CA VAL A 321 16.92 -4.26 -9.16
C VAL A 321 16.79 -5.45 -8.20
N ARG A 322 17.64 -6.48 -8.34
CA ARG A 322 17.61 -7.64 -7.43
C ARG A 322 17.94 -7.27 -6.00
N CYS A 323 18.98 -6.46 -5.79
CA CYS A 323 19.37 -6.00 -4.46
C CYS A 323 18.23 -5.19 -3.81
N ILE A 324 17.64 -4.22 -4.52
CA ILE A 324 16.50 -3.43 -4.03
C ILE A 324 15.31 -4.34 -3.66
N LYS A 325 14.93 -5.29 -4.53
CA LYS A 325 13.85 -6.25 -4.26
C LYS A 325 14.12 -7.14 -3.05
N ALA A 326 15.37 -7.56 -2.83
CA ALA A 326 15.74 -8.44 -1.73
C ALA A 326 15.48 -7.79 -0.35
N PHE A 327 15.58 -6.46 -0.25
CA PHE A 327 15.21 -5.71 0.95
C PHE A 327 13.72 -5.33 1.02
N GLY A 328 12.90 -5.72 0.03
CA GLY A 328 11.46 -5.43 0.00
C GLY A 328 11.10 -4.02 -0.47
N LEU A 329 12.03 -3.31 -1.12
CA LEU A 329 11.78 -1.97 -1.67
C LEU A 329 11.09 -2.05 -3.06
N PRO A 330 10.26 -1.05 -3.41
CA PRO A 330 9.60 -1.00 -4.72
C PRO A 330 10.58 -0.63 -5.84
N VAL A 331 10.29 -1.12 -7.04
CA VAL A 331 11.09 -0.87 -8.25
C VAL A 331 10.28 -0.34 -9.44
N ARG A 332 8.95 -0.22 -9.28
CA ARG A 332 8.03 0.24 -10.33
C ARG A 332 7.40 1.57 -9.97
N VAL A 333 7.15 2.40 -10.98
CA VAL A 333 6.43 3.67 -10.81
C VAL A 333 4.96 3.37 -10.51
N PRO A 334 4.36 3.95 -9.45
CA PRO A 334 2.94 3.78 -9.15
C PRO A 334 2.06 4.38 -10.26
N ALA A 335 0.93 3.75 -10.57
CA ALA A 335 0.02 4.21 -11.64
C ALA A 335 -0.49 5.65 -11.47
N ARG A 336 -0.53 6.15 -10.22
CA ARG A 336 -0.94 7.52 -9.89
C ARG A 336 0.13 8.58 -10.16
N ALA A 337 1.41 8.18 -10.23
CA ALA A 337 2.53 9.07 -10.55
C ALA A 337 2.65 9.22 -12.07
N LEU A 338 1.73 9.98 -12.68
CA LEU A 338 1.70 10.20 -14.12
C LEU A 338 3.00 10.82 -14.62
N THR A 339 3.54 10.30 -15.73
CA THR A 339 4.81 10.71 -16.34
C THR A 339 4.94 12.23 -16.48
N ALA A 340 3.92 12.90 -17.02
CA ALA A 340 3.92 14.34 -17.21
C ALA A 340 4.04 15.13 -15.89
N THR A 341 3.34 14.70 -14.85
CA THR A 341 3.39 15.34 -13.53
C THR A 341 4.73 15.09 -12.85
N VAL A 342 5.32 13.90 -13.00
CA VAL A 342 6.67 13.62 -12.49
C VAL A 342 7.69 14.57 -13.15
N LEU A 343 7.62 14.75 -14.48
CA LEU A 343 8.50 15.67 -15.20
C LEU A 343 8.34 17.13 -14.74
N GLU A 344 7.11 17.58 -14.51
CA GLU A 344 6.83 18.92 -13.95
C GLU A 344 7.50 19.08 -12.59
N LYS A 345 7.35 18.10 -11.68
CA LYS A 345 7.96 18.15 -10.35
C LYS A 345 9.49 18.07 -10.39
N MET A 346 10.05 17.46 -11.43
CA MET A 346 11.50 17.45 -11.65
C MET A 346 12.07 18.80 -12.08
N GLU A 347 11.27 19.78 -12.53
CA GLU A 347 11.79 21.08 -13.00
C GLU A 347 12.49 21.88 -11.90
N VAL A 348 11.98 21.80 -10.68
CA VAL A 348 12.49 22.52 -9.50
C VAL A 348 13.68 21.82 -8.83
N ASP A 349 14.21 20.73 -9.41
CA ASP A 349 15.41 20.08 -8.90
C ASP A 349 16.60 21.04 -8.92
N LYS A 350 17.29 21.14 -7.76
CA LYS A 350 18.40 22.07 -7.53
C LYS A 350 19.61 21.82 -8.45
N LYS A 351 19.70 20.65 -9.08
CA LYS A 351 20.77 20.29 -10.03
C LYS A 351 20.53 20.87 -11.43
N ASN A 352 19.28 21.22 -11.75
CA ASN A 352 18.91 21.68 -13.08
C ASN A 352 19.56 23.05 -13.40
N SER A 353 19.87 23.27 -14.67
CA SER A 353 20.38 24.57 -15.13
C SER A 353 19.95 24.84 -16.56
N GLY A 354 19.47 26.05 -16.85
CA GLY A 354 19.05 26.44 -18.20
C GLY A 354 17.80 25.71 -18.70
N GLY A 355 16.91 25.27 -17.80
CA GLY A 355 15.68 24.54 -18.15
C GLY A 355 15.89 23.06 -18.50
N ILE A 356 17.13 22.55 -18.44
CA ILE A 356 17.45 21.16 -18.75
C ILE A 356 17.60 20.36 -17.45
N LYS A 357 16.93 19.20 -17.40
CA LYS A 357 16.97 18.28 -16.25
C LYS A 357 18.33 17.57 -16.17
N LYS A 358 18.89 17.47 -14.96
CA LYS A 358 20.17 16.78 -14.74
C LYS A 358 20.06 15.62 -13.76
N LEU A 359 20.60 14.48 -14.15
CA LEU A 359 20.56 13.22 -13.41
C LEU A 359 21.97 12.77 -13.00
N ILE A 360 22.04 11.84 -12.04
CA ILE A 360 23.26 11.10 -11.71
C ILE A 360 23.12 9.71 -12.34
N LEU A 361 24.08 9.30 -13.15
CA LEU A 361 23.98 8.07 -13.93
C LEU A 361 25.10 7.11 -13.56
N LEU A 362 24.73 5.85 -13.30
CA LEU A 362 25.68 4.78 -13.06
C LEU A 362 26.45 4.44 -14.33
N THR A 363 27.70 4.03 -14.16
CA THR A 363 28.47 3.32 -15.20
C THR A 363 28.58 1.83 -14.88
N SER A 364 28.80 1.51 -13.61
CA SER A 364 28.80 0.16 -13.06
C SER A 364 28.43 0.25 -11.57
N ILE A 365 28.14 -0.87 -10.91
CA ILE A 365 27.94 -0.85 -9.46
C ILE A 365 29.23 -0.38 -8.77
N GLY A 366 29.11 0.64 -7.93
CA GLY A 366 30.21 1.31 -7.24
C GLY A 366 30.77 2.53 -7.98
N THR A 367 30.32 2.84 -9.20
CA THR A 367 30.86 3.94 -10.00
C THR A 367 29.77 4.71 -10.77
N VAL A 368 29.87 6.04 -10.76
CA VAL A 368 29.01 6.95 -11.55
C VAL A 368 29.80 7.64 -12.66
N HIS A 369 29.08 8.11 -13.67
CA HIS A 369 29.65 9.02 -14.67
C HIS A 369 30.17 10.30 -14.00
N SER A 370 31.39 10.75 -14.37
CA SER A 370 32.15 11.73 -13.57
C SER A 370 32.67 12.96 -14.31
N ASN A 371 32.32 13.17 -15.60
CA ASN A 371 32.80 14.33 -16.37
C ASN A 371 31.73 14.87 -17.35
N PRO A 372 30.75 15.68 -16.89
CA PRO A 372 30.49 16.07 -15.48
C PRO A 372 29.70 15.01 -14.70
N PHE A 373 29.70 15.08 -13.35
CA PHE A 373 28.89 14.18 -12.50
C PHE A 373 27.39 14.27 -12.74
N THR A 374 26.89 15.48 -13.03
CA THR A 374 25.48 15.71 -13.38
C THR A 374 25.30 15.67 -14.89
N VAL A 375 24.60 14.67 -15.40
CA VAL A 375 24.38 14.47 -16.83
C VAL A 375 23.09 15.15 -17.25
N ALA A 376 23.14 15.99 -18.28
CA ALA A 376 21.96 16.60 -18.87
C ALA A 376 21.16 15.56 -19.66
N VAL A 377 19.86 15.46 -19.38
CA VAL A 377 18.98 14.45 -19.99
C VAL A 377 17.72 15.13 -20.53
N GLU A 378 17.37 14.83 -21.78
CA GLU A 378 16.18 15.36 -22.43
C GLU A 378 14.90 14.77 -21.85
N ASP A 379 13.86 15.59 -21.69
CA ASP A 379 12.57 15.19 -21.13
C ASP A 379 11.94 14.01 -21.86
N ALA A 380 12.05 13.96 -23.19
CA ALA A 380 11.50 12.87 -24.00
C ALA A 380 12.07 11.49 -23.59
N ARG A 381 13.34 11.45 -23.21
CA ARG A 381 14.01 10.23 -22.75
C ARG A 381 13.55 9.80 -21.37
N ILE A 382 13.45 10.76 -20.46
CA ILE A 382 12.92 10.53 -19.11
C ILE A 382 11.47 10.05 -19.22
N ALA A 383 10.65 10.71 -20.04
CA ALA A 383 9.27 10.33 -20.32
C ALA A 383 9.17 8.91 -20.84
N HIS A 384 10.02 8.55 -21.82
CA HIS A 384 10.01 7.21 -22.38
C HIS A 384 10.32 6.14 -21.33
N VAL A 385 11.23 6.38 -20.39
CA VAL A 385 11.55 5.41 -19.33
C VAL A 385 10.43 5.32 -18.28
N LEU A 386 9.82 6.44 -17.92
CA LEU A 386 8.75 6.50 -16.92
C LEU A 386 7.40 5.97 -17.44
N GLU A 387 7.10 6.14 -18.72
CA GLU A 387 5.78 5.80 -19.28
C GLU A 387 5.60 4.27 -19.36
N PRO A 388 4.54 3.69 -18.76
CA PRO A 388 4.28 2.25 -18.86
C PRO A 388 3.87 1.80 -20.27
N GLN A 389 3.35 2.71 -21.08
CA GLN A 389 2.89 2.45 -22.45
C GLN A 389 3.94 2.88 -23.49
N VAL A 390 3.94 2.24 -24.65
CA VAL A 390 4.80 2.63 -25.77
C VAL A 390 4.04 2.59 -27.09
N LEU A 391 4.11 3.67 -27.85
CA LEU A 391 3.65 3.72 -29.24
C LEU A 391 4.78 3.26 -30.15
N VAL A 392 4.52 2.22 -30.95
CA VAL A 392 5.46 1.77 -31.98
C VAL A 392 5.16 2.52 -33.26
N VAL A 393 6.18 3.16 -33.82
CA VAL A 393 6.07 3.93 -35.07
C VAL A 393 6.74 3.11 -36.18
N PRO A 394 6.06 2.83 -37.30
CA PRO A 394 6.70 2.20 -38.45
C PRO A 394 7.88 3.05 -38.95
N PRO A 395 9.08 2.48 -39.14
CA PRO A 395 10.23 3.22 -39.65
C PRO A 395 10.01 3.60 -41.12
N SER A 396 10.52 4.77 -41.52
CA SER A 396 10.49 5.23 -42.90
C SER A 396 11.47 4.51 -43.82
N ASP A 397 12.53 3.94 -43.24
CA ASP A 397 13.60 3.21 -43.94
C ASP A 397 13.54 1.70 -43.66
N PRO A 398 14.04 0.85 -44.57
CA PRO A 398 14.15 -0.59 -44.32
C PRO A 398 14.97 -0.91 -43.06
N ILE A 399 14.42 -1.77 -42.20
CA ILE A 399 15.07 -2.22 -40.96
C ILE A 399 16.29 -3.09 -41.30
N SER A 400 17.46 -2.71 -40.81
CA SER A 400 18.69 -3.51 -40.92
C SER A 400 19.57 -3.28 -39.69
N GLY A 401 19.96 -4.37 -39.01
CA GLY A 401 20.82 -4.30 -37.83
C GLY A 401 21.03 -5.64 -37.15
N THR A 402 21.96 -5.68 -36.20
CA THR A 402 22.27 -6.87 -35.40
C THR A 402 21.88 -6.62 -33.95
N VAL A 403 20.98 -7.44 -33.42
CA VAL A 403 20.57 -7.40 -32.01
C VAL A 403 21.24 -8.53 -31.25
N GLN A 404 21.89 -8.20 -30.14
CA GLN A 404 22.34 -9.22 -29.18
C GLN A 404 21.19 -9.54 -28.22
N VAL A 405 20.66 -10.75 -28.33
CA VAL A 405 19.61 -11.23 -27.41
C VAL A 405 20.21 -11.75 -26.11
N PRO A 406 19.50 -11.65 -24.97
CA PRO A 406 19.95 -12.22 -23.71
C PRO A 406 20.16 -13.73 -23.85
N GLY A 407 21.08 -14.28 -23.04
CA GLY A 407 21.33 -15.72 -23.01
C GLY A 407 20.05 -16.53 -22.79
N SER A 408 19.97 -17.73 -23.36
CA SER A 408 18.85 -18.62 -23.08
C SER A 408 18.99 -19.20 -21.67
N LYS A 409 17.97 -19.02 -20.83
CA LYS A 409 17.88 -19.64 -19.49
C LYS A 409 18.18 -21.15 -19.53
N SER A 410 17.73 -21.82 -20.58
CA SER A 410 17.90 -23.26 -20.79
C SER A 410 19.37 -23.63 -21.13
N ILE A 411 20.07 -22.79 -21.91
CA ILE A 411 21.51 -22.95 -22.19
C ILE A 411 22.30 -22.64 -20.92
N SER A 412 22.04 -21.49 -20.30
CA SER A 412 22.79 -20.99 -19.15
C SER A 412 22.81 -21.98 -17.99
N ASN A 413 21.66 -22.57 -17.63
CA ASN A 413 21.61 -23.59 -16.58
C ASN A 413 22.36 -24.88 -16.93
N ARG A 414 22.39 -25.30 -18.20
CA ARG A 414 23.15 -26.48 -18.64
C ARG A 414 24.65 -26.24 -18.63
N VAL A 415 25.09 -25.09 -19.18
CA VAL A 415 26.50 -24.71 -19.20
C VAL A 415 27.03 -24.53 -17.78
N LEU A 416 26.25 -23.91 -16.88
CA LEU A 416 26.58 -23.79 -15.45
C LEU A 416 26.86 -25.15 -14.82
N LEU A 417 25.93 -26.10 -14.97
CA LEU A 417 26.07 -27.43 -14.40
C LEU A 417 27.27 -28.18 -14.98
N MET A 418 27.47 -28.17 -16.30
CA MET A 418 28.61 -28.84 -16.92
C MET A 418 29.95 -28.20 -16.58
N ALA A 419 30.02 -26.87 -16.54
CA ALA A 419 31.22 -26.16 -16.13
C ALA A 419 31.60 -26.48 -14.68
N ALA A 420 30.60 -26.64 -13.80
CA ALA A 420 30.82 -27.03 -12.42
C ALA A 420 31.21 -28.51 -12.26
N LEU A 421 30.72 -29.43 -13.10
CA LEU A 421 31.07 -30.85 -13.02
C LEU A 421 32.33 -31.22 -13.82
N GLY A 422 32.74 -30.41 -14.79
CA GLY A 422 33.82 -30.72 -15.74
C GLY A 422 35.22 -30.83 -15.12
N SER A 423 36.05 -31.72 -15.69
CA SER A 423 37.50 -31.76 -15.49
C SER A 423 38.18 -31.09 -16.69
N GLY A 424 38.77 -29.91 -16.50
CA GLY A 424 39.10 -28.96 -17.58
C GLY A 424 39.79 -29.51 -18.84
N TYR A 425 39.29 -29.06 -20.00
CA TYR A 425 40.02 -28.93 -21.25
C TYR A 425 39.74 -27.51 -21.76
N PRO A 426 40.72 -26.67 -22.13
CA PRO A 426 40.42 -25.51 -22.96
C PRO A 426 40.28 -25.99 -24.42
N PRO A 427 39.47 -25.28 -25.21
CA PRO A 427 40.14 -24.45 -26.20
C PRO A 427 39.65 -23.01 -26.13
N LEU A 428 40.61 -22.08 -26.11
CA LEU A 428 40.40 -20.80 -26.77
C LEU A 428 40.48 -21.09 -28.28
N TYR A 429 39.35 -21.05 -28.96
CA TYR A 429 39.33 -20.92 -30.41
C TYR A 429 39.57 -19.43 -30.74
N ASP A 430 40.82 -19.07 -31.00
CA ASP A 430 41.15 -17.86 -31.77
C ASP A 430 41.26 -18.27 -33.24
N LEU A 431 40.37 -17.76 -34.09
CA LEU A 431 40.33 -18.04 -35.53
C LEU A 431 41.50 -17.40 -36.32
N SER A 432 42.48 -16.77 -35.65
CA SER A 432 43.53 -15.99 -36.33
C SER A 432 44.99 -16.44 -36.13
N SER A 433 45.33 -17.31 -35.17
CA SER A 433 46.76 -17.62 -34.92
C SER A 433 47.07 -19.09 -34.56
N HIS A 434 47.69 -19.81 -35.50
CA HIS A 434 48.07 -21.22 -35.37
C HIS A 434 49.37 -21.41 -34.55
N ALA A 435 49.32 -21.40 -33.22
CA ALA A 435 50.42 -21.94 -32.40
C ALA A 435 49.97 -22.41 -31.00
N ILE A 436 50.47 -23.59 -30.57
CA ILE A 436 50.17 -24.22 -29.28
C ILE A 436 51.38 -24.11 -28.35
N SER A 437 51.19 -23.52 -27.16
CA SER A 437 52.16 -23.51 -26.05
C SER A 437 51.69 -24.44 -24.92
N ARG A 438 52.59 -25.31 -24.42
CA ARG A 438 52.33 -26.24 -23.31
C ARG A 438 52.69 -25.60 -21.97
N ARG A 439 51.69 -25.33 -21.13
CA ARG A 439 51.80 -25.13 -19.66
C ARG A 439 50.67 -25.89 -18.95
N PRO A 440 50.81 -26.25 -17.66
CA PRO A 440 49.79 -27.01 -16.94
C PRO A 440 48.54 -26.14 -16.72
N VAL A 441 47.38 -26.58 -17.18
CA VAL A 441 46.16 -25.75 -17.28
C VAL A 441 45.20 -26.03 -16.12
N CYS A 442 44.76 -24.94 -15.49
CA CYS A 442 43.76 -24.85 -14.43
C CYS A 442 42.34 -25.25 -14.93
N SER A 443 41.52 -25.87 -14.07
CA SER A 443 40.15 -26.37 -14.32
C SER A 443 39.08 -25.27 -14.43
N THR A 444 39.38 -24.16 -15.10
CA THR A 444 38.57 -22.93 -15.10
C THR A 444 37.84 -22.72 -16.42
N CYS A 445 36.50 -22.69 -16.40
CA CYS A 445 35.63 -22.31 -17.51
C CYS A 445 35.22 -20.84 -17.40
N ARG A 446 35.28 -20.08 -18.51
CA ARG A 446 34.77 -18.71 -18.59
C ARG A 446 33.52 -18.69 -19.47
N ILE A 447 32.39 -18.28 -18.91
CA ILE A 447 31.09 -18.28 -19.57
C ILE A 447 30.68 -16.82 -19.81
N SER A 448 30.68 -16.40 -21.07
CA SER A 448 30.11 -15.12 -21.51
C SER A 448 28.65 -15.29 -21.96
N GLY A 449 27.86 -14.21 -21.86
CA GLY A 449 26.45 -14.22 -22.30
C GLY A 449 25.53 -15.11 -21.45
N LEU A 450 25.94 -15.44 -20.22
CA LEU A 450 25.12 -16.19 -19.28
C LEU A 450 23.91 -15.34 -18.87
N LEU A 451 22.70 -15.90 -18.96
CA LEU A 451 21.51 -15.24 -18.43
C LEU A 451 21.52 -15.28 -16.91
N HIS A 452 21.88 -14.19 -16.28
CA HIS A 452 21.86 -14.06 -14.83
C HIS A 452 20.44 -13.79 -14.31
N SER A 453 19.72 -14.87 -14.07
CA SER A 453 18.33 -14.93 -13.58
C SER A 453 18.24 -15.61 -12.21
N ASP A 454 17.09 -15.49 -11.53
CA ASP A 454 16.84 -16.20 -10.26
C ASP A 454 17.10 -17.71 -10.38
N ASP A 455 16.73 -18.33 -11.52
CA ASP A 455 16.97 -19.74 -11.78
C ASP A 455 18.47 -20.09 -11.82
N THR A 456 19.28 -19.27 -12.49
CA THR A 456 20.73 -19.51 -12.55
C THR A 456 21.43 -19.15 -11.25
N GLN A 457 20.88 -18.22 -10.45
CA GLN A 457 21.42 -17.86 -9.15
C GLN A 457 21.28 -19.02 -8.16
N VAL A 458 20.07 -19.55 -7.99
CA VAL A 458 19.87 -20.69 -7.09
C VAL A 458 20.61 -21.94 -7.56
N MET A 459 20.83 -22.09 -8.87
CA MET A 459 21.72 -23.11 -9.42
C MET A 459 23.17 -22.89 -8.96
N MET A 460 23.72 -21.69 -9.15
CA MET A 460 25.09 -21.37 -8.72
C MET A 460 25.30 -21.58 -7.22
N ASP A 461 24.31 -21.20 -6.39
CA ASP A 461 24.38 -21.38 -4.93
C ASP A 461 24.54 -22.86 -4.55
N VAL A 462 23.79 -23.76 -5.20
CA VAL A 462 23.93 -25.20 -4.97
C VAL A 462 25.22 -25.76 -5.56
N LEU A 463 25.67 -25.28 -6.72
CA LEU A 463 26.95 -25.70 -7.30
C LEU A 463 28.13 -25.35 -6.39
N GLN A 464 28.05 -24.24 -5.64
CA GLN A 464 29.04 -23.91 -4.61
C GLN A 464 29.06 -24.93 -3.47
N TYR A 465 27.89 -25.40 -3.00
CA TYR A 465 27.82 -26.48 -2.01
C TYR A 465 28.47 -27.76 -2.50
N LEU A 466 28.37 -28.02 -3.80
CA LEU A 466 28.99 -29.15 -4.46
C LEU A 466 30.50 -28.99 -4.67
N GLY A 467 31.10 -27.87 -4.24
CA GLY A 467 32.53 -27.61 -4.27
C GLY A 467 33.03 -26.86 -5.51
N ALA A 468 32.13 -26.41 -6.40
CA ALA A 468 32.52 -25.57 -7.53
C ALA A 468 32.78 -24.14 -7.06
N HIS A 469 33.87 -23.52 -7.52
CA HIS A 469 34.11 -22.10 -7.23
C HIS A 469 33.59 -21.25 -8.38
N VAL A 470 32.76 -20.25 -8.07
CA VAL A 470 32.24 -19.28 -9.04
C VAL A 470 32.71 -17.89 -8.66
N SER A 471 33.18 -17.15 -9.65
CA SER A 471 33.57 -15.73 -9.53
C SER A 471 33.19 -14.98 -10.81
N TRP A 472 33.03 -13.67 -10.73
CA TRP A 472 32.70 -12.83 -11.89
C TRP A 472 33.91 -12.03 -12.36
N GLU A 473 34.07 -11.91 -13.68
CA GLU A 473 35.00 -11.01 -14.37
C GLU A 473 34.19 -9.98 -15.18
N ASN A 474 34.80 -8.83 -15.52
CA ASN A 474 34.20 -7.79 -16.37
C ASN A 474 32.83 -7.28 -15.88
N ASP A 475 32.74 -6.75 -14.66
CA ASP A 475 31.51 -6.17 -14.08
C ASP A 475 30.28 -7.10 -14.11
N GLY A 476 30.50 -8.42 -14.06
CA GLY A 476 29.44 -9.42 -14.07
C GLY A 476 29.06 -9.96 -15.46
N ASP A 477 29.77 -9.56 -16.52
CA ASP A 477 29.48 -10.05 -17.88
C ASP A 477 30.06 -11.45 -18.16
N VAL A 478 31.10 -11.84 -17.42
CA VAL A 478 31.75 -13.16 -17.58
C VAL A 478 31.73 -13.91 -16.26
N LEU A 479 31.08 -15.08 -16.24
CA LEU A 479 31.14 -15.99 -15.10
C LEU A 479 32.33 -16.93 -15.24
N VAL A 480 33.21 -16.94 -14.26
CA VAL A 480 34.32 -17.86 -14.12
C VAL A 480 33.91 -18.99 -13.20
N VAL A 481 33.91 -20.21 -13.71
CA VAL A 481 33.56 -21.44 -12.96
C VAL A 481 34.78 -22.33 -12.88
N VAL A 482 35.25 -22.63 -11.68
CA VAL A 482 36.26 -23.66 -11.42
C VAL A 482 35.51 -24.94 -11.05
N GLY A 483 35.52 -25.91 -11.97
CA GLY A 483 34.78 -27.15 -11.83
C GLY A 483 35.39 -28.13 -10.83
N THR A 484 34.56 -29.04 -10.31
CA THR A 484 34.91 -30.03 -9.29
C THR A 484 35.43 -31.35 -9.86
N ALA A 485 35.42 -31.51 -11.19
CA ALA A 485 35.69 -32.78 -11.86
C ALA A 485 34.79 -33.94 -11.34
N GLY A 486 33.56 -33.62 -10.92
CA GLY A 486 32.62 -34.59 -10.36
C GLY A 486 32.97 -35.10 -8.95
N LYS A 487 33.92 -34.44 -8.26
CA LYS A 487 34.31 -34.77 -6.88
C LYS A 487 33.62 -33.84 -5.90
N PHE A 488 32.69 -34.38 -5.10
CA PHE A 488 31.96 -33.60 -4.11
C PHE A 488 32.67 -33.59 -2.74
N PRO A 489 32.49 -32.53 -1.93
CA PRO A 489 32.90 -32.50 -0.54
C PRO A 489 32.35 -33.71 0.24
N PRO A 490 33.08 -34.22 1.25
CA PRO A 490 32.66 -35.39 2.02
C PRO A 490 31.39 -35.15 2.86
N SER A 491 30.99 -33.90 3.08
CA SER A 491 29.76 -33.50 3.74
C SER A 491 29.05 -32.42 2.94
N LEU A 492 27.81 -32.70 2.52
CA LEU A 492 26.96 -31.76 1.80
C LEU A 492 25.79 -31.29 2.68
N PRO A 493 25.23 -30.08 2.45
CA PRO A 493 24.02 -29.64 3.13
C PRO A 493 22.84 -30.55 2.81
N GLY A 494 22.13 -31.01 3.84
CA GLY A 494 20.96 -31.89 3.69
C GLY A 494 19.70 -31.21 3.14
N HIS A 495 19.72 -29.88 2.92
CA HIS A 495 18.57 -29.12 2.38
C HIS A 495 19.02 -28.16 1.28
N TRP A 496 18.42 -28.24 0.10
CA TRP A 496 18.68 -27.33 -1.03
C TRP A 496 17.41 -26.55 -1.37
N TYR A 497 17.41 -25.23 -1.17
CA TYR A 497 16.27 -24.35 -1.48
C TYR A 497 16.44 -23.72 -2.87
N LEU A 498 15.48 -23.94 -3.77
CA LEU A 498 15.55 -23.55 -5.18
C LEU A 498 14.47 -22.55 -5.61
N SER A 499 13.83 -21.87 -4.65
CA SER A 499 12.77 -20.89 -4.93
C SER A 499 11.70 -21.47 -5.88
N ASN A 500 11.39 -20.81 -7.01
CA ASN A 500 10.50 -21.30 -8.07
C ASN A 500 11.26 -21.73 -9.36
N ALA A 501 12.53 -22.14 -9.26
CA ALA A 501 13.40 -22.43 -10.40
C ALA A 501 13.22 -23.85 -10.96
N GLY A 502 12.20 -24.05 -11.80
CA GLY A 502 11.79 -25.39 -12.25
C GLY A 502 12.83 -26.12 -13.12
N THR A 503 13.71 -25.38 -13.81
CA THR A 503 14.82 -25.97 -14.56
C THR A 503 15.95 -26.40 -13.61
N ALA A 504 16.26 -25.57 -12.61
CA ALA A 504 17.30 -25.88 -11.62
C ALA A 504 16.90 -27.09 -10.77
N THR A 505 15.64 -27.16 -10.31
CA THR A 505 15.13 -28.32 -9.56
C THR A 505 15.32 -29.62 -10.32
N ARG A 506 14.93 -29.68 -11.60
CA ARG A 506 15.07 -30.91 -12.40
C ARG A 506 16.52 -31.37 -12.55
N PHE A 507 17.45 -30.44 -12.75
CA PHE A 507 18.87 -30.73 -12.88
C PHE A 507 19.51 -31.11 -11.54
N LEU A 508 19.18 -30.39 -10.47
CA LEU A 508 19.76 -30.65 -9.16
C LEU A 508 19.18 -31.90 -8.50
N THR A 509 17.95 -32.30 -8.80
CA THR A 509 17.40 -33.60 -8.39
C THR A 509 18.24 -34.77 -8.91
N THR A 510 18.73 -34.70 -10.16
CA THR A 510 19.64 -35.73 -10.69
C THR A 510 21.05 -35.63 -10.10
N VAL A 511 21.54 -34.43 -9.81
CA VAL A 511 22.88 -34.25 -9.20
C VAL A 511 22.89 -34.69 -7.74
N ALA A 512 21.78 -34.50 -7.00
CA ALA A 512 21.63 -34.93 -5.63
C ALA A 512 21.82 -36.44 -5.45
N THR A 513 21.55 -37.26 -6.48
CA THR A 513 21.82 -38.70 -6.40
C THR A 513 23.31 -39.03 -6.35
N LEU A 514 24.18 -38.07 -6.69
CA LEU A 514 25.63 -38.20 -6.62
C LEU A 514 26.19 -37.73 -5.26
N ALA A 515 25.36 -37.16 -4.37
CA ALA A 515 25.76 -36.60 -3.09
C ALA A 515 26.15 -37.64 -2.02
N GLY A 516 25.86 -38.93 -2.26
CA GLY A 516 26.16 -40.04 -1.33
C GLY A 516 25.41 -40.01 0.02
N THR A 517 24.60 -38.98 0.27
CA THR A 517 23.80 -38.77 1.49
C THR A 517 22.40 -38.24 1.13
N PRO A 518 21.38 -38.42 1.98
CA PRO A 518 20.04 -37.89 1.71
C PRO A 518 20.03 -36.36 1.64
N VAL A 519 19.43 -35.81 0.58
CA VAL A 519 19.26 -34.36 0.35
C VAL A 519 17.78 -34.04 0.13
N HIS A 520 17.26 -33.06 0.86
CA HIS A 520 15.90 -32.55 0.72
C HIS A 520 15.86 -31.29 -0.15
N ILE A 521 15.41 -31.44 -1.39
CA ILE A 521 15.23 -30.32 -2.33
C ILE A 521 13.86 -29.68 -2.12
N THR A 522 13.81 -28.37 -1.95
CA THR A 522 12.56 -27.62 -1.70
C THR A 522 12.57 -26.26 -2.41
N GLY A 523 11.47 -25.53 -2.32
CA GLY A 523 11.30 -24.20 -2.91
C GLY A 523 10.15 -23.44 -2.27
N ASN A 524 9.69 -22.38 -2.92
CA ASN A 524 8.54 -21.61 -2.45
C ASN A 524 7.22 -22.41 -2.57
N SER A 525 6.11 -21.88 -2.05
CA SER A 525 4.79 -22.56 -2.12
C SER A 525 4.42 -23.00 -3.53
N ARG A 526 4.71 -22.16 -4.53
CA ARG A 526 4.42 -22.48 -5.94
C ARG A 526 5.29 -23.60 -6.50
N MET A 527 6.52 -23.78 -6.02
CA MET A 527 7.37 -24.92 -6.39
C MET A 527 6.81 -26.24 -5.87
N GLN A 528 6.19 -26.23 -4.68
CA GLN A 528 5.61 -27.45 -4.08
C GLN A 528 4.41 -27.99 -4.87
N GLU A 529 3.80 -27.15 -5.72
CA GLU A 529 2.70 -27.52 -6.61
C GLU A 529 3.17 -27.93 -8.02
N ARG A 530 4.49 -27.86 -8.31
CA ARG A 530 5.01 -28.14 -9.66
C ARG A 530 5.24 -29.64 -9.89
N PRO A 531 4.80 -30.18 -11.04
CA PRO A 531 4.98 -31.59 -11.34
C PRO A 531 6.46 -31.94 -11.60
N ILE A 532 6.93 -32.97 -10.90
CA ILE A 532 8.24 -33.60 -11.07
C ILE A 532 8.17 -35.14 -10.97
N SER A 533 6.96 -35.70 -10.81
CA SER A 533 6.71 -37.14 -10.59
C SER A 533 7.44 -37.98 -11.62
N ASP A 534 7.34 -37.65 -12.90
CA ASP A 534 7.93 -38.46 -13.97
C ASP A 534 9.45 -38.60 -13.83
N LEU A 535 10.16 -37.55 -13.37
CA LEU A 535 11.61 -37.59 -13.10
C LEU A 535 11.93 -38.41 -11.84
N VAL A 536 11.12 -38.29 -10.81
CA VAL A 536 11.30 -39.04 -9.57
C VAL A 536 11.02 -40.52 -9.82
N ASP A 537 9.88 -40.83 -10.43
CA ASP A 537 9.46 -42.17 -10.85
C ASP A 537 10.51 -42.79 -11.76
N ALA A 538 11.09 -42.01 -12.66
CA ALA A 538 12.22 -42.40 -13.47
C ALA A 538 13.50 -42.71 -12.69
N LEU A 539 13.93 -41.83 -11.78
CA LEU A 539 15.10 -42.05 -10.94
C LEU A 539 14.92 -43.28 -10.05
N VAL A 540 13.67 -43.57 -9.65
CA VAL A 540 13.27 -44.75 -8.89
C VAL A 540 13.17 -46.01 -9.76
N ALA A 541 12.64 -45.92 -10.99
CA ALA A 541 12.30 -47.06 -11.86
C ALA A 541 13.48 -47.60 -12.68
N ASN A 542 14.46 -46.76 -13.03
CA ASN A 542 15.74 -47.21 -13.60
C ASN A 542 16.86 -46.16 -13.66
N GLY A 543 16.57 -44.89 -13.35
CA GLY A 543 17.16 -43.81 -14.12
C GLY A 543 16.57 -43.74 -15.54
N SER A 544 15.42 -43.06 -15.74
CA SER A 544 15.23 -42.03 -16.78
C SER A 544 13.77 -41.59 -17.00
N GLN A 545 13.53 -40.27 -16.90
CA GLN A 545 12.61 -39.37 -17.63
C GLN A 545 12.85 -37.92 -17.15
N TYR A 546 13.97 -37.34 -17.58
CA TYR A 546 14.04 -36.08 -18.31
C TYR A 546 15.38 -36.11 -19.01
N VAL A 547 15.36 -36.42 -20.31
CA VAL A 547 16.54 -36.88 -21.05
C VAL A 547 17.74 -35.91 -20.92
N SER A 548 17.51 -34.59 -20.89
CA SER A 548 18.60 -33.62 -20.72
C SER A 548 19.30 -33.68 -19.36
N SER A 549 18.59 -33.91 -18.24
CA SER A 549 19.22 -33.94 -16.91
C SER A 549 20.06 -35.21 -16.72
N VAL A 550 19.52 -36.34 -17.18
CA VAL A 550 20.20 -37.65 -17.18
C VAL A 550 21.43 -37.62 -18.09
N LEU A 551 21.33 -37.04 -19.29
CA LEU A 551 22.47 -36.90 -20.21
C LEU A 551 23.63 -36.08 -19.61
N LEU A 552 23.33 -35.05 -18.81
CA LEU A 552 24.35 -34.17 -18.21
C LEU A 552 25.11 -34.83 -17.05
N SER A 553 24.48 -35.77 -16.33
CA SER A 553 25.10 -36.54 -15.23
C SER A 553 25.63 -37.91 -15.65
N ALA A 554 25.19 -38.44 -16.80
CA ALA A 554 25.56 -39.77 -17.29
C ALA A 554 27.08 -40.05 -17.40
N PRO A 555 27.95 -39.09 -17.79
CA PRO A 555 29.40 -39.32 -17.84
C PRO A 555 30.05 -39.66 -16.49
N TYR A 556 29.34 -39.41 -15.38
CA TYR A 556 29.83 -39.59 -14.01
C TYR A 556 29.18 -40.79 -13.31
N ALA A 557 28.40 -41.61 -14.03
CA ALA A 557 27.81 -42.83 -13.50
C ALA A 557 28.88 -43.93 -13.32
N ASN A 558 28.67 -44.83 -12.35
CA ASN A 558 29.60 -45.94 -12.04
C ASN A 558 29.70 -46.99 -13.17
N ALA A 559 28.84 -46.94 -14.19
CA ALA A 559 28.83 -47.81 -15.37
C ALA A 559 28.27 -47.05 -16.60
N PRO A 560 28.60 -47.48 -17.84
CA PRO A 560 28.07 -46.87 -19.06
C PRO A 560 26.54 -46.93 -19.13
N LEU A 561 25.89 -45.81 -19.46
CA LEU A 561 24.44 -45.69 -19.57
C LEU A 561 23.97 -45.85 -21.03
N ASP A 562 23.13 -46.86 -21.32
CA ASP A 562 22.43 -47.02 -22.61
C ASP A 562 21.00 -46.43 -22.47
N LEU A 563 20.70 -45.33 -23.17
CA LEU A 563 19.44 -44.61 -23.08
C LEU A 563 18.57 -44.88 -24.32
N ARG A 564 17.49 -45.65 -24.16
CA ARG A 564 16.51 -45.94 -25.23
C ARG A 564 15.22 -45.16 -25.00
N LEU A 565 14.79 -44.41 -26.02
CA LEU A 565 13.52 -43.68 -26.02
C LEU A 565 12.46 -44.58 -26.65
N ALA A 566 11.33 -44.78 -25.98
CA ALA A 566 10.27 -45.69 -26.42
C ALA A 566 9.39 -45.12 -27.56
N GLU A 567 9.55 -43.83 -27.87
CA GLU A 567 8.83 -43.11 -28.91
C GLU A 567 9.80 -42.69 -30.03
N ASP A 568 9.38 -42.82 -31.30
CA ASP A 568 10.21 -42.45 -32.47
C ASP A 568 10.47 -40.93 -32.56
N HIS A 569 9.57 -40.10 -32.01
CA HIS A 569 9.66 -38.63 -32.01
C HIS A 569 9.23 -38.02 -30.66
N PRO A 570 10.07 -38.10 -29.62
CA PRO A 570 9.70 -37.58 -28.31
C PRO A 570 9.60 -36.05 -28.34
N THR A 571 8.60 -35.48 -27.65
CA THR A 571 8.42 -34.02 -27.49
C THR A 571 9.65 -33.27 -26.98
N SER A 572 10.56 -33.97 -26.29
CA SER A 572 11.82 -33.43 -25.78
C SER A 572 12.98 -33.41 -26.81
N PHE A 573 12.79 -33.96 -28.02
CA PHE A 573 13.84 -34.12 -29.04
C PHE A 573 14.68 -32.86 -29.35
N PRO A 574 14.12 -31.64 -29.49
CA PRO A 574 14.92 -30.43 -29.67
C PRO A 574 15.84 -30.11 -28.48
N TYR A 575 15.37 -30.36 -27.24
CA TYR A 575 16.17 -30.18 -26.03
C TYR A 575 17.23 -31.27 -25.88
N ILE A 576 16.98 -32.48 -26.40
CA ILE A 576 17.95 -33.57 -26.48
C ILE A 576 19.07 -33.17 -27.44
N GLN A 577 18.74 -32.77 -28.68
CA GLN A 577 19.71 -32.31 -29.67
C GLN A 577 20.56 -31.14 -29.17
N MET A 578 19.91 -30.15 -28.54
CA MET A 578 20.57 -29.00 -27.91
C MET A 578 21.52 -29.43 -26.79
N THR A 579 21.12 -30.37 -25.94
CA THR A 579 21.96 -30.87 -24.83
C THR A 579 23.14 -31.67 -25.37
N THR A 580 22.94 -32.53 -26.38
CA THR A 580 24.02 -33.31 -27.00
C THR A 580 24.98 -32.44 -27.81
N GLN A 581 24.51 -31.39 -28.50
CA GLN A 581 25.38 -30.39 -29.15
C GLN A 581 26.15 -29.57 -28.11
N LEU A 582 25.55 -29.22 -26.98
CA LEU A 582 26.26 -28.53 -25.90
C LEU A 582 27.32 -29.43 -25.27
N MET A 583 27.02 -30.70 -25.02
CA MET A 583 27.99 -31.72 -24.60
C MET A 583 29.14 -31.88 -25.62
N SER A 584 28.87 -31.62 -26.91
CA SER A 584 29.89 -31.61 -27.96
C SER A 584 30.96 -30.55 -27.81
N VAL A 585 30.56 -29.36 -27.37
CA VAL A 585 31.47 -28.26 -27.05
C VAL A 585 32.39 -28.63 -25.87
N PHE A 586 31.95 -29.55 -25.01
CA PHE A 586 32.72 -30.14 -23.91
C PHE A 586 33.41 -31.47 -24.30
N GLY A 587 33.48 -31.83 -25.59
CA GLY A 587 34.24 -32.97 -26.12
C GLY A 587 33.45 -34.16 -26.72
N ILE A 588 32.13 -34.03 -26.99
CA ILE A 588 31.21 -35.14 -27.40
C ILE A 588 30.39 -34.84 -28.69
N GLN A 589 30.89 -35.12 -29.91
CA GLN A 589 30.41 -34.56 -31.22
C GLN A 589 28.99 -34.91 -31.79
N VAL A 590 28.26 -33.91 -32.37
CA VAL A 590 27.10 -34.04 -33.33
C VAL A 590 26.87 -32.73 -34.18
N GLN A 591 26.38 -32.78 -35.44
CA GLN A 591 26.20 -31.60 -36.35
C GLN A 591 24.95 -31.62 -37.28
N THR A 592 24.36 -30.46 -37.64
CA THR A 592 23.54 -30.21 -38.88
C THR A 592 23.25 -28.71 -39.18
N LEU A 593 22.98 -28.36 -40.47
CA LEU A 593 22.87 -27.02 -41.11
C LEU A 593 21.45 -26.73 -41.69
N GLY A 594 21.06 -25.46 -41.82
CA GLY A 594 19.76 -25.01 -42.41
C GLY A 594 19.86 -23.89 -43.48
N PRO A 595 18.77 -23.61 -44.23
CA PRO A 595 18.78 -22.83 -45.49
C PRO A 595 18.32 -21.34 -45.36
N PRO A 596 18.43 -20.50 -46.42
CA PRO A 596 18.21 -19.05 -46.38
C PRO A 596 16.83 -18.53 -46.86
N HIS A 597 16.61 -17.22 -46.68
CA HIS A 597 15.34 -16.45 -46.67
C HIS A 597 14.60 -16.21 -48.02
N GLY A 598 13.27 -16.06 -47.93
CA GLY A 598 12.34 -15.55 -48.95
C GLY A 598 11.00 -15.07 -48.36
N SER A 599 10.15 -14.41 -49.16
CA SER A 599 8.90 -13.69 -48.78
C SER A 599 7.87 -14.48 -47.94
N LEU A 600 7.08 -13.76 -47.12
CA LEU A 600 6.07 -14.33 -46.21
C LEU A 600 4.81 -14.81 -46.94
N ASN A 601 4.78 -16.09 -47.29
CA ASN A 601 3.56 -16.80 -47.71
C ASN A 601 2.87 -17.42 -46.49
N ALA A 602 1.55 -17.59 -46.56
CA ALA A 602 0.82 -18.34 -45.55
C ALA A 602 1.24 -19.82 -45.49
N ILE A 603 1.23 -20.42 -44.30
CA ILE A 603 1.72 -21.79 -44.05
C ILE A 603 0.77 -22.60 -43.17
N GLU A 604 0.80 -23.93 -43.32
CA GLU A 604 0.27 -24.85 -42.31
C GLU A 604 1.45 -25.49 -41.56
N ILE A 605 1.51 -25.32 -40.24
CA ILE A 605 2.66 -25.73 -39.42
C ILE A 605 2.24 -26.25 -38.05
N ASP A 606 2.88 -27.35 -37.64
CA ASP A 606 2.82 -27.82 -36.26
C ASP A 606 3.93 -27.17 -35.44
N MET A 607 3.54 -26.48 -34.36
CA MET A 607 4.46 -25.77 -33.48
C MET A 607 4.64 -26.46 -32.14
N GLU A 608 4.31 -27.74 -31.95
CA GLU A 608 4.52 -28.43 -30.67
C GLU A 608 5.96 -28.30 -30.14
N THR A 609 6.95 -28.41 -31.03
CA THR A 609 8.39 -28.32 -30.70
C THR A 609 8.90 -26.89 -30.51
N MET A 610 8.14 -25.89 -30.96
CA MET A 610 8.48 -24.45 -30.90
C MET A 610 7.32 -23.61 -30.37
N THR A 611 6.54 -24.21 -29.47
CA THR A 611 5.23 -23.73 -29.00
C THR A 611 5.28 -22.31 -28.45
N ASP A 612 6.44 -21.88 -27.96
CA ASP A 612 6.67 -20.56 -27.40
C ASP A 612 6.83 -19.42 -28.42
N ALA A 613 7.14 -19.75 -29.67
CA ALA A 613 7.31 -18.82 -30.78
C ALA A 613 6.01 -18.58 -31.57
N PHE A 614 4.92 -19.27 -31.21
CA PHE A 614 3.67 -19.20 -31.98
C PHE A 614 3.07 -17.79 -32.04
N MET A 615 3.23 -16.97 -30.99
CA MET A 615 2.77 -15.58 -30.99
C MET A 615 3.50 -14.75 -32.05
N THR A 616 4.81 -14.97 -32.21
CA THR A 616 5.61 -14.30 -33.23
C THR A 616 5.20 -14.74 -34.62
N LEU A 617 4.92 -16.03 -34.82
CA LEU A 617 4.38 -16.51 -36.09
C LEU A 617 2.97 -15.96 -36.35
N ALA A 618 2.12 -15.87 -35.32
CA ALA A 618 0.75 -15.41 -35.45
C ALA A 618 0.68 -13.95 -35.93
N VAL A 619 1.53 -13.06 -35.40
CA VAL A 619 1.59 -11.67 -35.88
C VAL A 619 2.18 -11.55 -37.30
N LEU A 620 3.14 -12.42 -37.68
CA LEU A 620 3.66 -12.47 -39.04
C LEU A 620 2.62 -13.01 -40.02
N ALA A 621 1.83 -13.99 -39.59
CA ALA A 621 0.76 -14.58 -40.37
C ALA A 621 -0.38 -13.58 -40.66
N ALA A 622 -0.62 -12.62 -39.75
CA ALA A 622 -1.62 -11.56 -39.95
C ALA A 622 -1.29 -10.64 -41.15
N VAL A 623 -0.01 -10.56 -41.54
CA VAL A 623 0.47 -9.77 -42.70
C VAL A 623 0.93 -10.63 -43.87
N ALA A 624 0.87 -11.96 -43.75
CA ALA A 624 1.19 -12.89 -44.83
C ALA A 624 0.02 -13.04 -45.80
N THR A 625 0.31 -13.20 -47.10
CA THR A 625 -0.75 -13.42 -48.10
C THR A 625 -1.26 -14.87 -48.02
N GLY A 626 -2.54 -15.06 -47.69
CA GLY A 626 -3.21 -16.37 -47.62
C GLY A 626 -3.77 -16.72 -46.23
N VAL A 627 -3.99 -18.01 -45.97
CA VAL A 627 -4.51 -18.52 -44.69
C VAL A 627 -3.46 -19.37 -44.01
N THR A 628 -2.97 -18.92 -42.84
CA THR A 628 -2.00 -19.65 -42.03
C THR A 628 -2.72 -20.51 -40.99
N LYS A 629 -2.28 -21.75 -40.80
CA LYS A 629 -2.84 -22.67 -39.79
C LYS A 629 -1.74 -23.19 -38.88
N ILE A 630 -1.91 -23.02 -37.58
CA ILE A 630 -0.95 -23.38 -36.53
C ILE A 630 -1.54 -24.48 -35.65
N THR A 631 -0.88 -25.63 -35.53
CA THR A 631 -1.25 -26.74 -34.63
C THR A 631 -0.22 -26.91 -33.50
N GLY A 632 -0.47 -27.81 -32.54
CA GLY A 632 0.53 -28.17 -31.50
C GLY A 632 0.72 -27.20 -30.32
N ILE A 633 -0.17 -26.21 -30.15
CA ILE A 633 -0.01 -25.11 -29.17
C ILE A 633 -0.95 -25.20 -27.95
N ALA A 634 -1.48 -26.38 -27.63
CA ALA A 634 -2.48 -26.56 -26.56
C ALA A 634 -1.99 -26.13 -25.17
N ASN A 635 -0.69 -26.34 -24.88
CA ASN A 635 -0.05 -25.95 -23.63
C ASN A 635 0.06 -24.43 -23.40
N GLN A 636 -0.12 -23.59 -24.44
CA GLN A 636 -0.08 -22.13 -24.33
C GLN A 636 -1.30 -21.54 -23.57
N ARG A 637 -2.32 -22.37 -23.28
CA ARG A 637 -3.56 -21.98 -22.58
C ARG A 637 -3.40 -21.65 -21.10
N VAL A 638 -2.44 -22.29 -20.44
CA VAL A 638 -2.25 -22.26 -18.97
C VAL A 638 -0.84 -21.83 -18.58
N LYS A 639 -0.09 -21.23 -19.52
CA LYS A 639 1.32 -20.93 -19.31
C LYS A 639 1.54 -19.68 -18.47
N GLU A 640 1.05 -18.53 -18.94
CA GLU A 640 1.16 -17.25 -18.21
C GLU A 640 -0.17 -16.48 -18.25
N SER A 641 -0.77 -16.42 -19.43
CA SER A 641 -2.11 -15.92 -19.70
C SER A 641 -2.87 -16.92 -20.58
N ARG A 642 -4.17 -16.69 -20.81
CA ARG A 642 -4.90 -17.36 -21.90
C ARG A 642 -4.47 -16.73 -23.22
N ARG A 643 -3.25 -17.03 -23.68
CA ARG A 643 -2.64 -16.46 -24.89
C ARG A 643 -3.52 -16.52 -26.15
N PRO A 644 -4.31 -17.57 -26.42
CA PRO A 644 -5.26 -17.56 -27.54
C PRO A 644 -6.56 -16.78 -27.32
N ARG A 645 -6.77 -16.14 -26.15
CA ARG A 645 -8.05 -15.53 -25.72
C ARG A 645 -7.91 -14.09 -25.20
N SER A 646 -6.82 -13.38 -25.49
CA SER A 646 -6.83 -11.93 -25.22
C SER A 646 -7.94 -11.30 -26.08
N PRO A 647 -8.72 -10.34 -25.57
CA PRO A 647 -9.83 -9.73 -26.32
C PRO A 647 -9.37 -9.13 -27.65
N ASP A 648 -8.11 -8.71 -27.75
CA ASP A 648 -7.49 -8.20 -28.98
C ASP A 648 -7.30 -9.28 -30.06
N VAL A 649 -7.30 -10.57 -29.68
CA VAL A 649 -7.24 -11.74 -30.57
C VAL A 649 -8.59 -12.49 -30.61
N SER A 650 -9.64 -11.97 -29.95
CA SER A 650 -10.96 -12.65 -29.89
C SER A 650 -11.83 -12.48 -31.14
N GLN A 651 -11.50 -11.53 -32.03
CA GLN A 651 -12.16 -11.42 -33.35
C GLN A 651 -11.78 -12.56 -34.31
N TYR A 652 -10.85 -13.44 -33.91
CA TYR A 652 -10.23 -14.47 -34.74
C TYR A 652 -10.84 -15.88 -34.49
N GLU A 653 -11.95 -16.00 -33.76
CA GLU A 653 -12.51 -17.29 -33.28
C GLU A 653 -13.83 -17.75 -33.94
N ASN A 654 -14.35 -17.04 -34.94
CA ASN A 654 -15.57 -17.49 -35.62
C ASN A 654 -15.23 -18.60 -36.64
N ALA A 655 -15.23 -19.84 -36.15
CA ALA A 655 -15.22 -21.13 -36.86
C ALA A 655 -13.87 -21.89 -36.90
N CYS A 656 -13.43 -22.47 -35.77
CA CYS A 656 -12.81 -23.81 -35.79
C CYS A 656 -12.63 -24.45 -34.39
N PRO A 657 -12.68 -25.79 -34.26
CA PRO A 657 -12.56 -26.49 -32.98
C PRO A 657 -11.12 -26.53 -32.45
N TRP A 658 -10.92 -25.86 -31.31
CA TRP A 658 -10.02 -26.04 -30.14
C TRP A 658 -8.64 -26.75 -30.24
N HIS A 659 -8.08 -27.13 -31.39
CA HIS A 659 -6.76 -27.79 -31.50
C HIS A 659 -5.78 -27.08 -32.48
N HIS A 660 -6.25 -26.05 -33.18
CA HIS A 660 -5.49 -25.28 -34.17
C HIS A 660 -5.93 -23.82 -34.18
N LEU A 661 -5.03 -22.91 -34.58
CA LEU A 661 -5.28 -21.49 -34.79
C LEU A 661 -5.19 -21.20 -36.29
N THR A 662 -6.20 -20.55 -36.86
CA THR A 662 -6.23 -20.17 -38.28
C THR A 662 -6.25 -18.64 -38.39
N ILE A 663 -5.32 -18.08 -39.18
CA ILE A 663 -5.11 -16.64 -39.34
C ILE A 663 -5.24 -16.30 -40.82
N VAL A 664 -6.07 -15.31 -41.14
CA VAL A 664 -6.35 -14.84 -42.51
C VAL A 664 -5.72 -13.46 -42.69
N HIS A 665 -5.30 -13.13 -43.91
CA HIS A 665 -4.86 -11.78 -44.31
C HIS A 665 -5.98 -10.72 -44.15
N ASP A 666 -5.62 -9.44 -43.94
CA ASP A 666 -6.53 -8.27 -43.81
C ASP A 666 -7.45 -8.22 -42.57
N VAL A 667 -6.93 -8.55 -41.38
CA VAL A 667 -7.72 -8.41 -40.13
C VAL A 667 -7.51 -7.04 -39.48
N GLU A 668 -8.59 -6.45 -38.95
CA GLU A 668 -8.55 -5.20 -38.18
C GLU A 668 -7.77 -5.38 -36.88
N ILE A 669 -6.61 -4.74 -36.77
CA ILE A 669 -5.75 -4.81 -35.58
C ILE A 669 -6.11 -3.67 -34.62
N PRO A 670 -6.38 -3.96 -33.32
CA PRO A 670 -6.63 -2.93 -32.33
C PRO A 670 -5.45 -1.97 -32.20
N ALA A 671 -5.75 -0.66 -32.14
CA ALA A 671 -4.72 0.37 -31.95
C ALA A 671 -4.03 0.29 -30.58
N LYS A 672 -4.62 -0.35 -29.57
CA LYS A 672 -4.04 -0.53 -28.24
C LYS A 672 -4.07 -2.00 -27.85
N ILE A 673 -2.92 -2.56 -27.49
CA ILE A 673 -2.73 -3.98 -27.19
C ILE A 673 -2.55 -4.18 -25.69
N ALA A 674 -3.48 -4.93 -25.08
CA ALA A 674 -3.37 -5.33 -23.68
C ALA A 674 -2.45 -6.55 -23.54
N CYS A 675 -1.25 -6.35 -22.98
CA CYS A 675 -0.24 -7.40 -22.90
C CYS A 675 -0.48 -8.41 -21.77
N HIS A 676 -1.37 -8.12 -20.82
CA HIS A 676 -1.66 -9.00 -19.67
C HIS A 676 -0.42 -9.45 -18.89
N ASN A 677 0.59 -8.56 -18.76
CA ASN A 677 1.89 -8.85 -18.15
C ASN A 677 2.62 -10.04 -18.82
N ASP A 678 2.35 -10.30 -20.10
CA ASP A 678 2.95 -11.34 -20.93
C ASP A 678 3.92 -10.73 -21.93
N HIS A 679 5.21 -10.81 -21.59
CA HIS A 679 6.34 -10.37 -22.41
C HIS A 679 6.25 -10.73 -23.90
N ARG A 680 5.67 -11.89 -24.24
CA ARG A 680 5.62 -12.36 -25.63
C ARG A 680 4.56 -11.64 -26.43
N ILE A 681 3.44 -11.30 -25.81
CA ILE A 681 2.41 -10.49 -26.46
C ILE A 681 3.03 -9.12 -26.79
N ALA A 682 3.65 -8.47 -25.81
CA ALA A 682 4.30 -7.17 -26.03
C ALA A 682 5.36 -7.21 -27.14
N MET A 683 6.31 -8.16 -27.08
CA MET A 683 7.37 -8.27 -28.10
C MET A 683 6.85 -8.63 -29.49
N SER A 684 5.88 -9.55 -29.61
CA SER A 684 5.31 -9.93 -30.91
C SER A 684 4.53 -8.77 -31.53
N PHE A 685 3.69 -8.07 -30.76
CA PHE A 685 2.97 -6.91 -31.28
C PHE A 685 3.89 -5.69 -31.52
N ALA A 686 5.04 -5.60 -30.86
CA ALA A 686 6.06 -4.61 -31.21
C ALA A 686 6.67 -4.85 -32.60
N VAL A 687 6.92 -6.12 -32.96
CA VAL A 687 7.32 -6.49 -34.32
C VAL A 687 6.22 -6.12 -35.32
N LEU A 688 4.95 -6.42 -35.02
CA LEU A 688 3.84 -6.01 -35.88
C LEU A 688 3.74 -4.48 -36.02
N GLY A 689 3.89 -3.72 -34.94
CA GLY A 689 3.85 -2.26 -34.92
C GLY A 689 4.96 -1.58 -35.71
N SER A 690 6.06 -2.28 -36.00
CA SER A 690 7.08 -1.79 -36.92
C SER A 690 6.65 -1.80 -38.39
N TYR A 691 5.55 -2.50 -38.72
CA TYR A 691 4.94 -2.51 -40.05
C TYR A 691 3.59 -1.79 -40.05
N TRP A 692 2.80 -1.98 -38.99
CA TRP A 692 1.43 -1.47 -38.87
C TRP A 692 1.37 -0.18 -38.04
N PRO A 693 0.80 0.92 -38.56
CA PRO A 693 0.80 2.20 -37.85
C PRO A 693 -0.11 2.20 -36.61
N ASN A 694 0.22 3.06 -35.64
CA ASN A 694 -0.61 3.37 -34.46
C ASN A 694 -0.80 2.23 -33.44
N ILE A 695 0.13 1.28 -33.34
CA ILE A 695 0.07 0.23 -32.30
C ILE A 695 0.65 0.75 -30.98
N VAL A 696 -0.19 0.83 -29.95
CA VAL A 696 0.18 1.16 -28.56
C VAL A 696 0.25 -0.10 -27.73
N ILE A 697 1.41 -0.40 -27.16
CA ILE A 697 1.63 -1.50 -26.23
C ILE A 697 1.36 -0.99 -24.80
N ALA A 698 0.39 -1.59 -24.11
CA ALA A 698 -0.13 -1.04 -22.85
C ALA A 698 0.80 -1.24 -21.62
N ASP A 699 1.67 -2.24 -21.65
CA ASP A 699 2.56 -2.60 -20.53
C ASP A 699 3.94 -3.00 -21.08
N LYS A 700 4.79 -2.01 -21.31
CA LYS A 700 6.12 -2.21 -21.90
C LYS A 700 7.04 -3.00 -20.95
N GLU A 701 6.90 -2.80 -19.63
CA GLU A 701 7.80 -3.38 -18.62
C GLU A 701 7.65 -4.90 -18.50
N CYS A 702 6.56 -5.47 -19.03
CA CYS A 702 6.41 -6.93 -19.02
C CYS A 702 7.53 -7.65 -19.79
N THR A 703 8.21 -6.98 -20.74
CA THR A 703 9.35 -7.55 -21.48
C THR A 703 10.55 -7.86 -20.59
N ASP A 704 10.69 -7.20 -19.43
CA ASP A 704 11.79 -7.39 -18.48
C ASP A 704 11.92 -8.83 -17.98
N LYS A 705 10.83 -9.60 -18.07
CA LYS A 705 10.83 -11.03 -17.73
C LYS A 705 11.85 -11.84 -18.53
N THR A 706 12.11 -11.47 -19.78
CA THR A 706 13.02 -12.20 -20.67
C THR A 706 14.02 -11.33 -21.40
N PHE A 707 13.68 -10.08 -21.68
CA PHE A 707 14.51 -9.17 -22.46
C PHE A 707 14.33 -7.71 -21.98
N PRO A 708 14.94 -7.33 -20.84
CA PRO A 708 14.80 -5.98 -20.29
C PRO A 708 15.22 -4.83 -21.21
N SER A 709 16.22 -5.06 -22.04
CA SER A 709 16.69 -4.08 -23.03
C SER A 709 15.98 -4.19 -24.38
N PHE A 710 14.89 -4.94 -24.50
CA PHE A 710 14.19 -5.18 -25.77
C PHE A 710 13.90 -3.89 -26.54
N TRP A 711 13.28 -2.92 -25.87
CA TRP A 711 12.92 -1.62 -26.47
C TRP A 711 14.17 -0.83 -26.89
N ASP A 712 15.20 -0.82 -26.05
CA ASP A 712 16.45 -0.14 -26.34
C ASP A 712 17.15 -0.74 -27.56
N GLU A 713 17.26 -2.08 -27.63
CA GLU A 713 17.88 -2.81 -28.73
C GLU A 713 17.09 -2.63 -30.04
N CYS A 714 15.75 -2.70 -30.00
CA CYS A 714 14.92 -2.43 -31.17
C CYS A 714 15.12 -0.99 -31.68
N HIS A 715 15.24 -0.03 -30.78
CA HIS A 715 15.46 1.36 -31.17
C HIS A 715 16.88 1.60 -31.71
N ALA A 716 17.90 1.16 -30.97
CA ALA A 716 19.28 1.48 -31.29
C ALA A 716 19.84 0.62 -32.43
N ALA A 717 19.57 -0.69 -32.41
CA ALA A 717 20.11 -1.64 -33.38
C ALA A 717 19.21 -1.78 -34.61
N LEU A 718 17.89 -1.82 -34.44
CA LEU A 718 16.93 -2.00 -35.55
C LEU A 718 16.33 -0.68 -36.07
N LYS A 719 16.64 0.46 -35.44
CA LYS A 719 16.16 1.80 -35.84
C LYS A 719 14.64 1.92 -35.85
N ILE A 720 13.93 1.15 -35.01
CA ILE A 720 12.48 1.24 -34.84
C ILE A 720 12.16 2.42 -33.92
N PRO A 721 11.46 3.47 -34.37
CA PRO A 721 11.08 4.59 -33.51
C PRO A 721 9.99 4.19 -32.50
N PHE A 722 10.12 4.70 -31.28
CA PHE A 722 9.14 4.53 -30.21
C PHE A 722 8.80 5.88 -29.59
N GLU A 723 7.52 6.11 -29.34
CA GLU A 723 7.01 7.36 -28.78
C GLU A 723 6.15 7.13 -27.54
N VAL A 724 5.97 8.19 -26.75
CA VAL A 724 5.01 8.20 -25.63
C VAL A 724 3.62 8.48 -26.22
N PRO A 725 2.61 7.60 -26.01
CA PRO A 725 1.29 7.79 -26.61
C PRO A 725 0.58 9.05 -26.07
N SER A 726 -0.12 9.78 -26.95
CA SER A 726 -0.92 10.95 -26.56
C SER A 726 -2.17 10.54 -25.77
N ALA A 727 -2.67 11.41 -24.89
CA ALA A 727 -3.84 11.14 -24.04
C ALA A 727 -5.12 10.73 -24.81
N SER A 728 -5.24 11.14 -26.08
CA SER A 728 -6.36 10.79 -26.98
C SER A 728 -6.36 9.32 -27.44
N LEU A 729 -5.19 8.69 -27.53
CA LEU A 729 -5.02 7.26 -27.89
C LEU A 729 -5.02 6.36 -26.64
N ALA A 730 -4.89 6.94 -25.44
CA ALA A 730 -4.84 6.23 -24.17
C ALA A 730 -6.23 5.75 -23.69
N THR A 731 -7.32 6.31 -24.21
CA THR A 731 -8.69 6.13 -23.73
C THR A 731 -9.53 5.19 -24.59
N THR A 732 -9.36 3.88 -24.37
CA THR A 732 -10.44 2.90 -24.50
C THR A 732 -10.46 2.05 -23.23
N GLY A 733 -11.62 2.02 -22.58
CA GLY A 733 -11.79 1.66 -21.18
C GLY A 733 -11.43 0.21 -20.86
N ALA A 734 -10.93 0.01 -19.65
CA ALA A 734 -10.89 -1.31 -19.03
C ALA A 734 -12.29 -1.92 -19.09
N VAL A 735 -12.46 -3.01 -19.84
CA VAL A 735 -13.68 -3.80 -19.83
C VAL A 735 -13.73 -4.50 -18.46
N ASP A 736 -14.55 -3.98 -17.57
CA ASP A 736 -14.83 -4.57 -16.26
C ASP A 736 -15.43 -5.98 -16.46
N LYS A 737 -14.68 -7.01 -16.05
CA LYS A 737 -15.06 -8.43 -16.17
C LYS A 737 -15.66 -8.90 -14.85
N SER A 738 -16.88 -8.48 -14.54
CA SER A 738 -17.55 -8.81 -13.29
C SER A 738 -18.58 -9.95 -13.46
N THR A 739 -18.47 -11.00 -12.62
CA THR A 739 -19.50 -12.04 -12.43
C THR A 739 -20.24 -11.76 -11.12
N VAL A 740 -21.56 -11.94 -11.08
CA VAL A 740 -22.37 -11.79 -9.85
C VAL A 740 -23.06 -13.11 -9.53
N TYR A 741 -22.94 -13.60 -8.30
CA TYR A 741 -23.60 -14.84 -7.86
C TYR A 741 -24.83 -14.52 -7.00
N LEU A 742 -25.98 -15.11 -7.33
CA LEU A 742 -27.23 -14.94 -6.56
C LEU A 742 -27.56 -16.20 -5.77
N ILE A 743 -27.57 -16.09 -4.44
CA ILE A 743 -27.90 -17.17 -3.51
C ILE A 743 -29.22 -16.87 -2.77
N GLY A 744 -29.89 -17.91 -2.27
CA GLY A 744 -31.20 -17.83 -1.61
C GLY A 744 -32.12 -19.00 -2.00
N MET A 745 -33.22 -19.18 -1.26
CA MET A 745 -34.22 -20.23 -1.55
C MET A 745 -35.07 -19.90 -2.80
N ARG A 746 -35.60 -20.90 -3.52
CA ARG A 746 -36.41 -20.71 -4.74
C ARG A 746 -37.72 -19.98 -4.41
N GLY A 747 -38.14 -19.07 -5.28
CA GLY A 747 -39.26 -18.11 -5.06
C GLY A 747 -38.90 -16.63 -5.30
N VAL A 748 -37.69 -16.39 -5.82
CA VAL A 748 -37.09 -15.06 -6.08
C VAL A 748 -36.63 -14.88 -7.55
N GLY A 749 -37.34 -15.49 -8.51
CA GLY A 749 -37.17 -15.21 -9.95
C GLY A 749 -35.94 -15.84 -10.65
N LYS A 750 -35.81 -17.17 -10.66
CA LYS A 750 -34.70 -17.89 -11.35
C LYS A 750 -35.25 -18.83 -12.44
N THR A 751 -34.79 -18.70 -13.70
CA THR A 751 -35.18 -19.53 -14.87
C THR A 751 -34.19 -20.66 -15.15
N SER A 752 -34.61 -21.71 -15.89
CA SER A 752 -33.94 -23.02 -16.01
C SER A 752 -33.55 -23.38 -17.46
N LEU A 753 -32.52 -24.22 -17.66
CA LEU A 753 -32.21 -24.91 -18.93
C LEU A 753 -31.60 -26.31 -18.69
N GLY A 754 -31.91 -27.27 -19.59
CA GLY A 754 -31.11 -28.47 -19.87
C GLY A 754 -31.74 -29.83 -19.53
N MET A 755 -31.79 -30.18 -18.23
CA MET A 755 -32.36 -31.41 -17.66
C MET A 755 -32.90 -31.04 -16.27
N SER A 756 -34.02 -31.63 -15.83
CA SER A 756 -34.58 -31.23 -14.54
C SER A 756 -33.72 -31.78 -13.39
N VAL A 757 -33.49 -30.97 -12.35
CA VAL A 757 -32.84 -31.42 -11.11
C VAL A 757 -33.56 -32.62 -10.51
N LYS A 758 -34.88 -32.70 -10.71
CA LYS A 758 -35.74 -33.82 -10.31
C LYS A 758 -35.29 -35.15 -10.93
N GLU A 759 -35.03 -35.16 -12.23
CA GLU A 759 -34.58 -36.36 -12.95
C GLU A 759 -33.15 -36.76 -12.53
N TYR A 760 -32.23 -35.80 -12.40
CA TYR A 760 -30.85 -36.09 -12.02
C TYR A 760 -30.74 -36.65 -10.60
N VAL A 761 -31.45 -36.06 -9.64
CA VAL A 761 -31.48 -36.52 -8.24
C VAL A 761 -32.14 -37.88 -8.12
N ALA A 762 -33.21 -38.16 -8.89
CA ALA A 762 -33.83 -39.48 -8.91
C ALA A 762 -32.86 -40.58 -9.39
N ALA A 763 -31.96 -40.26 -10.32
CA ALA A 763 -30.99 -41.22 -10.85
C ALA A 763 -29.70 -41.35 -10.02
N ASN A 764 -29.20 -40.26 -9.41
CA ASN A 764 -27.85 -40.20 -8.82
C ASN A 764 -27.82 -39.80 -7.34
N GLY A 765 -28.95 -39.39 -6.77
CA GLY A 765 -29.06 -38.92 -5.38
C GLY A 765 -28.55 -37.50 -5.13
N TRP A 766 -28.86 -36.96 -3.94
CA TRP A 766 -28.53 -35.58 -3.55
C TRP A 766 -27.03 -35.34 -3.36
N ALA A 767 -26.28 -36.32 -2.83
CA ALA A 767 -24.85 -36.17 -2.60
C ALA A 767 -24.06 -35.97 -3.91
N ALA A 768 -24.38 -36.75 -4.94
CA ALA A 768 -23.78 -36.61 -6.27
C ALA A 768 -24.13 -35.26 -6.91
N PHE A 769 -25.38 -34.81 -6.77
CA PHE A 769 -25.80 -33.49 -7.25
C PHE A 769 -25.02 -32.33 -6.58
N ARG A 770 -24.82 -32.39 -5.25
CA ARG A 770 -24.03 -31.41 -4.51
C ARG A 770 -22.57 -31.38 -4.94
N ALA A 771 -21.96 -32.54 -5.19
CA ALA A 771 -20.60 -32.62 -5.72
C ALA A 771 -20.49 -31.93 -7.10
N GLN A 772 -21.50 -32.08 -7.97
CA GLN A 772 -21.53 -31.37 -9.25
C GLN A 772 -21.68 -29.85 -9.09
N GLU A 773 -22.50 -29.38 -8.15
CA GLU A 773 -22.58 -27.93 -7.84
C GLU A 773 -21.21 -27.37 -7.43
N VAL A 774 -20.44 -28.09 -6.61
CA VAL A 774 -19.07 -27.72 -6.22
C VAL A 774 -18.14 -27.69 -7.43
N VAL A 775 -18.17 -28.70 -8.31
CA VAL A 775 -17.34 -28.75 -9.53
C VAL A 775 -17.63 -27.56 -10.44
N CYS A 776 -18.91 -27.21 -10.64
CA CYS A 776 -19.29 -26.03 -11.42
C CYS A 776 -18.78 -24.73 -10.78
N LEU A 777 -18.96 -24.56 -9.47
CA LEU A 777 -18.47 -23.38 -8.75
C LEU A 777 -16.94 -23.27 -8.80
N GLN A 778 -16.21 -24.37 -8.62
CA GLN A 778 -14.74 -24.39 -8.75
C GLN A 778 -14.31 -23.94 -10.15
N SER A 779 -14.99 -24.42 -11.19
CA SER A 779 -14.73 -24.01 -12.58
C SER A 779 -14.95 -22.51 -12.78
N TRP A 780 -16.04 -21.96 -12.23
CA TRP A 780 -16.36 -20.53 -12.35
C TRP A 780 -15.49 -19.62 -11.48
N VAL A 781 -15.07 -20.04 -10.29
CA VAL A 781 -14.13 -19.27 -9.47
C VAL A 781 -12.75 -19.21 -10.14
N GLN A 782 -12.29 -20.33 -10.69
CA GLN A 782 -11.02 -20.37 -11.44
C GLN A 782 -11.12 -19.66 -12.80
N THR A 783 -12.31 -19.67 -13.41
CA THR A 783 -12.60 -19.05 -14.70
C THR A 783 -13.95 -18.32 -14.66
N PRO A 784 -13.99 -17.08 -14.17
CA PRO A 784 -15.24 -16.35 -14.03
C PRO A 784 -15.91 -16.09 -15.38
N PRO A 785 -17.21 -16.41 -15.55
CA PRO A 785 -17.94 -16.05 -16.74
C PRO A 785 -18.13 -14.52 -16.79
N ILE A 786 -17.63 -13.89 -17.85
CA ILE A 786 -17.60 -12.43 -17.99
C ILE A 786 -19.03 -11.90 -18.18
N ASN A 787 -19.37 -10.77 -17.53
CA ASN A 787 -20.67 -10.10 -17.65
C ASN A 787 -21.88 -11.01 -17.40
N THR A 788 -21.74 -11.94 -16.45
CA THR A 788 -22.75 -12.99 -16.19
C THR A 788 -23.30 -12.89 -14.78
N ILE A 789 -24.63 -13.00 -14.64
CA ILE A 789 -25.30 -13.23 -13.35
C ILE A 789 -25.57 -14.73 -13.23
N VAL A 790 -24.92 -15.37 -12.26
CA VAL A 790 -25.06 -16.80 -11.97
C VAL A 790 -26.05 -16.98 -10.83
N SER A 791 -27.19 -17.61 -11.09
CA SER A 791 -28.20 -17.86 -10.07
C SER A 791 -28.07 -19.26 -9.49
N CYS A 792 -27.58 -19.38 -8.26
CA CYS A 792 -27.27 -20.66 -7.64
C CYS A 792 -28.53 -21.38 -7.12
N GLY A 793 -28.45 -22.71 -7.01
CA GLY A 793 -29.47 -23.53 -6.37
C GLY A 793 -29.62 -23.20 -4.88
N GLY A 794 -30.84 -23.25 -4.35
CA GLY A 794 -31.10 -22.85 -2.95
C GLY A 794 -30.52 -23.78 -1.88
N GLY A 795 -29.88 -24.89 -2.26
CA GLY A 795 -29.16 -25.76 -1.33
C GLY A 795 -27.67 -25.83 -1.56
N VAL A 796 -27.13 -25.00 -2.46
CA VAL A 796 -25.69 -24.93 -2.76
C VAL A 796 -24.86 -24.71 -1.49
N VAL A 797 -25.41 -23.98 -0.52
CA VAL A 797 -24.77 -23.65 0.76
C VAL A 797 -24.69 -24.81 1.74
N GLU A 798 -25.32 -25.96 1.46
CA GLU A 798 -25.19 -27.15 2.30
C GLU A 798 -23.85 -27.87 2.10
N SER A 799 -23.09 -27.51 1.07
CA SER A 799 -21.72 -27.99 0.85
C SER A 799 -20.72 -27.00 1.46
N PRO A 800 -19.93 -27.40 2.48
CA PRO A 800 -18.89 -26.53 3.06
C PRO A 800 -17.90 -26.00 2.03
N GLU A 801 -17.55 -26.81 1.04
CA GLU A 801 -16.65 -26.43 -0.06
C GLU A 801 -17.26 -25.33 -0.93
N ALA A 802 -18.56 -25.42 -1.23
CA ALA A 802 -19.27 -24.40 -2.00
C ALA A 802 -19.35 -23.07 -1.22
N VAL A 803 -19.59 -23.13 0.10
CA VAL A 803 -19.57 -21.94 0.97
C VAL A 803 -18.19 -21.28 0.94
N ALA A 804 -17.11 -22.05 1.08
CA ALA A 804 -15.75 -21.55 1.03
C ALA A 804 -15.39 -20.90 -0.32
N LEU A 805 -15.86 -21.47 -1.43
CA LEU A 805 -15.67 -20.91 -2.77
C LEU A 805 -16.46 -19.61 -2.99
N LEU A 806 -17.72 -19.57 -2.53
CA LEU A 806 -18.55 -18.37 -2.61
C LEU A 806 -18.00 -17.24 -1.74
N SER A 807 -17.51 -17.54 -0.53
CA SER A 807 -16.93 -16.53 0.37
C SER A 807 -15.64 -15.88 -0.17
N GLN A 808 -14.97 -16.51 -1.15
CA GLN A 808 -13.80 -15.94 -1.83
C GLN A 808 -14.19 -14.94 -2.92
N SER A 809 -15.46 -14.93 -3.36
CA SER A 809 -15.95 -14.04 -4.41
C SER A 809 -16.45 -12.72 -3.83
N SER A 810 -16.07 -11.59 -4.42
CA SER A 810 -16.46 -10.26 -3.94
C SER A 810 -17.94 -9.91 -4.20
N ASN A 811 -18.59 -10.56 -5.18
CA ASN A 811 -19.91 -10.18 -5.69
C ASN A 811 -20.98 -11.27 -5.47
N VAL A 812 -21.18 -11.72 -4.23
CA VAL A 812 -22.24 -12.68 -3.89
C VAL A 812 -23.40 -11.96 -3.21
N ILE A 813 -24.60 -12.05 -3.79
CA ILE A 813 -25.82 -11.41 -3.28
C ILE A 813 -26.78 -12.47 -2.74
N TYR A 814 -27.14 -12.36 -1.46
CA TYR A 814 -28.19 -13.13 -0.83
C TYR A 814 -29.55 -12.43 -1.00
N LEU A 815 -30.47 -13.09 -1.71
CA LEU A 815 -31.86 -12.64 -1.84
C LEU A 815 -32.67 -13.14 -0.63
N GLN A 816 -32.99 -12.24 0.29
CA GLN A 816 -33.64 -12.56 1.56
C GLN A 816 -35.16 -12.35 1.47
N ARG A 817 -35.92 -13.39 1.85
CA ARG A 817 -37.38 -13.40 2.00
C ARG A 817 -37.76 -14.06 3.31
N THR A 818 -38.97 -13.79 3.80
CA THR A 818 -39.50 -14.43 5.01
C THR A 818 -39.81 -15.90 4.76
N LEU A 819 -39.81 -16.69 5.84
CA LEU A 819 -40.23 -18.11 5.80
C LEU A 819 -41.63 -18.25 5.18
N THR A 820 -42.58 -17.41 5.61
CA THR A 820 -43.97 -17.43 5.12
C THR A 820 -44.06 -17.19 3.61
N ASP A 821 -43.30 -16.24 3.06
CA ASP A 821 -43.28 -15.97 1.61
C ASP A 821 -42.67 -17.14 0.82
N ILE A 822 -41.64 -17.78 1.39
CA ILE A 822 -40.98 -18.95 0.81
C ILE A 822 -41.95 -20.15 0.80
N GLU A 823 -42.63 -20.42 1.91
CA GLU A 823 -43.64 -21.49 2.03
C GLU A 823 -44.79 -21.28 1.04
N ALA A 824 -45.35 -20.06 0.97
CA ALA A 824 -46.42 -19.73 0.04
C ALA A 824 -46.02 -19.95 -1.43
N THR A 825 -44.76 -19.63 -1.77
CA THR A 825 -44.25 -19.82 -3.13
C THR A 825 -43.96 -21.29 -3.44
N LEU A 826 -43.38 -22.02 -2.49
CA LEU A 826 -43.04 -23.44 -2.66
C LEU A 826 -44.27 -24.34 -2.68
N ALA A 827 -45.36 -23.96 -2.00
CA ALA A 827 -46.64 -24.68 -2.04
C ALA A 827 -47.27 -24.71 -3.44
N GLN A 828 -46.87 -23.79 -4.33
CA GLN A 828 -47.40 -23.66 -5.70
C GLN A 828 -46.47 -24.27 -6.77
N ASP A 829 -45.32 -24.85 -6.40
CA ASP A 829 -44.30 -25.38 -7.33
C ASP A 829 -44.30 -26.92 -7.39
N GLU A 830 -45.00 -27.48 -8.38
CA GLU A 830 -45.08 -28.94 -8.62
C GLU A 830 -43.81 -29.54 -9.29
N SER A 831 -42.87 -28.71 -9.74
CA SER A 831 -41.71 -29.14 -10.54
C SER A 831 -40.60 -29.83 -9.74
N ARG A 832 -40.79 -30.03 -8.43
CA ARG A 832 -39.72 -30.40 -7.49
C ARG A 832 -39.85 -31.82 -6.90
N PRO A 833 -38.75 -32.48 -6.51
CA PRO A 833 -38.79 -33.57 -5.52
C PRO A 833 -39.31 -33.07 -4.15
N ALA A 834 -40.13 -33.88 -3.47
CA ALA A 834 -40.54 -33.59 -2.09
C ALA A 834 -39.30 -33.42 -1.19
N TYR A 835 -39.32 -32.41 -0.31
CA TYR A 835 -38.32 -32.33 0.75
C TYR A 835 -38.57 -33.48 1.73
N GLY A 836 -37.51 -34.22 2.09
CA GLY A 836 -37.59 -35.26 3.12
C GLY A 836 -37.69 -34.69 4.54
N GLU A 837 -37.54 -33.36 4.69
CA GLU A 837 -37.56 -32.62 5.94
C GLU A 837 -38.52 -31.42 5.81
N ASP A 838 -39.01 -30.95 6.96
CA ASP A 838 -39.84 -29.75 7.05
C ASP A 838 -39.11 -28.47 6.54
N ILE A 839 -39.83 -27.58 5.85
CA ILE A 839 -39.25 -26.41 5.16
C ILE A 839 -38.68 -25.40 6.17
N ALA A 840 -39.34 -25.19 7.31
CA ALA A 840 -38.85 -24.28 8.35
C ALA A 840 -37.52 -24.79 8.93
N THR A 841 -37.40 -26.10 9.12
CA THR A 841 -36.14 -26.74 9.56
C THR A 841 -35.01 -26.50 8.56
N VAL A 842 -35.27 -26.68 7.26
CA VAL A 842 -34.28 -26.41 6.19
C VAL A 842 -33.91 -24.92 6.13
N PHE A 843 -34.89 -24.03 6.28
CA PHE A 843 -34.69 -22.59 6.27
C PHE A 843 -33.75 -22.14 7.40
N HIS A 844 -34.07 -22.47 8.65
CA HIS A 844 -33.27 -22.08 9.81
C HIS A 844 -31.84 -22.62 9.76
N ARG A 845 -31.64 -23.82 9.19
CA ARG A 845 -30.30 -24.39 8.98
C ARG A 845 -29.49 -23.63 7.92
N ARG A 846 -30.12 -23.14 6.85
CA ARG A 846 -29.43 -22.52 5.70
C ARG A 846 -29.17 -21.01 5.85
N VAL A 847 -29.97 -20.29 6.63
CA VAL A 847 -29.81 -18.83 6.83
C VAL A 847 -28.38 -18.43 7.28
N PRO A 848 -27.76 -19.08 8.29
CA PRO A 848 -26.39 -18.76 8.68
C PRO A 848 -25.38 -19.03 7.55
N LEU A 849 -25.61 -20.07 6.75
CA LEU A 849 -24.72 -20.47 5.65
C LEU A 849 -24.83 -19.52 4.45
N PHE A 850 -26.03 -19.03 4.13
CA PHE A 850 -26.21 -17.95 3.14
C PHE A 850 -25.50 -16.68 3.59
N THR A 851 -25.64 -16.31 4.86
CA THR A 851 -24.98 -15.12 5.42
C THR A 851 -23.45 -15.24 5.31
N ALA A 852 -22.89 -16.39 5.69
CA ALA A 852 -21.44 -16.63 5.64
C ALA A 852 -20.86 -16.70 4.22
N SER A 853 -21.69 -16.98 3.20
CA SER A 853 -21.28 -17.07 1.80
C SER A 853 -21.56 -15.80 0.99
N SER A 854 -22.27 -14.82 1.55
CA SER A 854 -22.69 -13.59 0.84
C SER A 854 -21.86 -12.38 1.22
N SER A 855 -21.56 -11.54 0.22
CA SER A 855 -20.98 -10.21 0.43
C SER A 855 -22.05 -9.15 0.65
N PHE A 856 -23.21 -9.33 0.00
CA PHE A 856 -24.33 -8.40 0.01
C PHE A 856 -25.65 -9.12 0.32
N VAL A 857 -26.57 -8.43 0.98
CA VAL A 857 -27.93 -8.90 1.24
C VAL A 857 -28.94 -7.97 0.57
N PHE A 858 -29.89 -8.55 -0.16
CA PHE A 858 -31.03 -7.83 -0.72
C PHE A 858 -32.32 -8.31 -0.04
N PRO A 859 -32.78 -7.60 1.01
CA PRO A 859 -34.03 -7.95 1.69
C PRO A 859 -35.25 -7.46 0.90
N VAL A 860 -36.28 -8.31 0.85
CA VAL A 860 -37.61 -8.00 0.32
C VAL A 860 -38.59 -7.91 1.47
N LEU A 861 -39.47 -6.91 1.46
CA LEU A 861 -40.47 -6.74 2.52
C LEU A 861 -41.42 -7.94 2.60
N PRO A 862 -41.85 -8.36 3.80
CA PRO A 862 -42.80 -9.44 3.97
C PRO A 862 -44.07 -9.21 3.14
N GLY A 863 -44.50 -10.21 2.36
CA GLY A 863 -45.70 -10.13 1.52
C GLY A 863 -45.61 -9.20 0.30
N ASP A 864 -44.43 -8.63 0.00
CA ASP A 864 -44.26 -7.72 -1.12
C ASP A 864 -44.19 -8.47 -2.47
N VAL A 865 -45.20 -8.20 -3.29
CA VAL A 865 -45.38 -8.79 -4.63
C VAL A 865 -45.22 -7.76 -5.76
N ASN A 866 -44.78 -6.53 -5.47
CA ASN A 866 -44.55 -5.51 -6.50
C ASN A 866 -43.20 -5.72 -7.21
N TYR A 867 -43.14 -6.72 -8.10
CA TYR A 867 -41.93 -7.10 -8.81
C TYR A 867 -41.33 -5.99 -9.67
N THR A 868 -42.15 -5.06 -10.19
CA THR A 868 -41.65 -3.90 -10.94
C THR A 868 -40.77 -3.01 -10.06
N ARG A 869 -41.23 -2.68 -8.85
CA ARG A 869 -40.45 -1.92 -7.87
C ARG A 869 -39.24 -2.72 -7.37
N ILE A 870 -39.45 -3.99 -6.99
CA ILE A 870 -38.38 -4.85 -6.48
C ILE A 870 -37.24 -4.98 -7.50
N ASN A 871 -37.55 -5.19 -8.78
CA ASN A 871 -36.56 -5.29 -9.85
C ASN A 871 -35.80 -3.97 -10.04
N ARG A 872 -36.49 -2.82 -10.01
CA ARG A 872 -35.84 -1.51 -10.05
C ARG A 872 -34.84 -1.34 -8.90
N ASP A 873 -35.23 -1.69 -7.68
CA ASP A 873 -34.39 -1.54 -6.50
C ASP A 873 -33.22 -2.54 -6.49
N PHE A 874 -33.45 -3.75 -7.01
CA PHE A 874 -32.40 -4.74 -7.21
C PHE A 874 -31.38 -4.29 -8.26
N VAL A 875 -31.82 -3.73 -9.38
CA VAL A 875 -30.92 -3.13 -10.39
C VAL A 875 -30.09 -2.00 -9.78
N ARG A 876 -30.68 -1.16 -8.92
CA ARG A 876 -29.91 -0.12 -8.19
C ARG A 876 -28.82 -0.72 -7.31
N LEU A 877 -29.13 -1.79 -6.56
CA LEU A 877 -28.10 -2.52 -5.79
C LEU A 877 -27.02 -3.09 -6.70
N LEU A 878 -27.38 -3.72 -7.82
CA LEU A 878 -26.41 -4.24 -8.78
C LEU A 878 -25.49 -3.15 -9.31
N MET A 879 -26.01 -1.96 -9.60
CA MET A 879 -25.19 -0.83 -10.01
C MET A 879 -24.18 -0.44 -8.92
N VAL A 880 -24.53 -0.54 -7.63
CA VAL A 880 -23.59 -0.32 -6.51
C VAL A 880 -22.55 -1.45 -6.43
N VAL A 881 -22.98 -2.70 -6.45
CA VAL A 881 -22.11 -3.89 -6.38
C VAL A 881 -21.09 -3.91 -7.51
N LEU A 882 -21.48 -3.47 -8.71
CA LEU A 882 -20.63 -3.42 -9.90
C LEU A 882 -19.81 -2.12 -10.00
N GLY A 883 -19.88 -1.20 -9.04
CA GLY A 883 -19.20 0.10 -9.11
C GLY A 883 -19.70 1.02 -10.22
N ARG A 884 -20.92 0.79 -10.74
CA ARG A 884 -21.54 1.54 -11.85
C ARG A 884 -22.52 2.61 -11.38
N TYR A 885 -22.80 2.68 -10.08
CA TYR A 885 -23.71 3.68 -9.52
C TYR A 885 -23.05 5.07 -9.56
N ASN A 886 -23.60 5.98 -10.35
CA ASN A 886 -23.01 7.30 -10.54
C ASN A 886 -23.27 8.22 -9.33
N LEU A 887 -22.32 8.25 -8.39
CA LEU A 887 -22.32 9.20 -7.26
C LEU A 887 -21.68 10.54 -7.61
N ALA A 888 -21.13 10.72 -8.81
CA ALA A 888 -20.42 11.95 -9.18
C ALA A 888 -21.24 13.22 -8.96
N PRO A 889 -22.56 13.28 -9.28
CA PRO A 889 -23.36 14.47 -9.02
C PRO A 889 -23.39 14.87 -7.54
N LEU A 890 -23.48 13.92 -6.61
CA LEU A 890 -23.48 14.21 -5.17
C LEU A 890 -22.12 14.75 -4.68
N LYS A 891 -21.05 14.34 -5.34
CA LYS A 891 -19.66 14.64 -4.98
C LYS A 891 -19.17 15.97 -5.58
N THR A 892 -19.65 16.34 -6.76
CA THR A 892 -19.12 17.49 -7.52
C THR A 892 -20.06 18.69 -7.56
N GLN A 893 -21.37 18.50 -7.35
CA GLN A 893 -22.30 19.63 -7.29
C GLN A 893 -22.18 20.35 -5.94
N PRO A 894 -22.11 21.68 -5.94
CA PRO A 894 -22.23 22.44 -4.72
C PRO A 894 -23.66 22.40 -4.19
N ASP A 895 -23.80 22.62 -2.88
CA ASP A 895 -25.06 22.74 -2.15
C ASP A 895 -25.90 21.45 -2.21
N THR A 896 -25.24 20.32 -1.95
CA THR A 896 -25.91 19.04 -1.78
C THR A 896 -26.20 18.76 -0.31
N TYR A 897 -27.32 18.08 -0.05
CA TYR A 897 -27.84 17.84 1.31
C TYR A 897 -28.27 16.40 1.48
N PHE A 898 -28.16 15.88 2.70
CA PHE A 898 -28.87 14.66 3.08
C PHE A 898 -29.62 14.85 4.38
N VAL A 899 -30.77 14.21 4.50
CA VAL A 899 -31.60 14.31 5.70
C VAL A 899 -31.28 13.16 6.64
N SER A 900 -30.88 13.48 7.87
CA SER A 900 -30.66 12.51 8.94
C SER A 900 -32.00 12.03 9.48
N LEU A 901 -32.44 10.85 9.05
CA LEU A 901 -33.72 10.26 9.48
C LEU A 901 -33.58 9.70 10.90
N THR A 902 -34.58 9.98 11.74
CA THR A 902 -34.59 9.62 13.17
C THR A 902 -35.78 8.75 13.57
N PHE A 903 -36.40 8.06 12.61
CA PHE A 903 -37.49 7.14 12.89
C PHE A 903 -36.96 5.85 13.54
N PRO A 904 -37.60 5.36 14.63
CA PRO A 904 -37.19 4.11 15.28
C PRO A 904 -37.58 2.87 14.47
N ASN A 905 -38.61 2.97 13.62
CA ASN A 905 -39.11 1.88 12.78
C ASN A 905 -39.79 2.40 11.50
N TYR A 906 -39.12 2.24 10.36
CA TYR A 906 -39.53 2.67 9.02
C TYR A 906 -40.65 1.84 8.41
N THR A 907 -40.85 0.60 8.83
CA THR A 907 -41.96 -0.24 8.32
C THR A 907 -43.35 0.29 8.73
N THR A 908 -43.39 1.13 9.77
CA THR A 908 -44.62 1.77 10.27
C THR A 908 -44.79 3.22 9.78
N VAL A 909 -43.79 3.78 9.11
CA VAL A 909 -43.80 5.17 8.66
C VAL A 909 -44.58 5.28 7.34
N PRO A 910 -45.56 6.19 7.23
CA PRO A 910 -46.26 6.44 5.97
C PRO A 910 -45.28 6.87 4.87
N PRO A 911 -45.32 6.29 3.66
CA PRO A 911 -44.43 6.65 2.56
C PRO A 911 -44.44 8.16 2.22
N ASP A 912 -45.61 8.80 2.31
CA ASP A 912 -45.76 10.24 2.05
C ASP A 912 -45.00 11.12 3.06
N LEU A 913 -44.83 10.65 4.29
CA LEU A 913 -44.03 11.35 5.30
C LEU A 913 -42.54 11.28 4.95
N VAL A 914 -42.06 10.13 4.47
CA VAL A 914 -40.68 9.99 3.98
C VAL A 914 -40.45 10.91 2.78
N ALA A 915 -41.40 10.97 1.84
CA ALA A 915 -41.34 11.88 0.69
C ALA A 915 -41.31 13.36 1.12
N THR A 916 -42.11 13.73 2.13
CA THR A 916 -42.14 15.09 2.69
C THR A 916 -40.80 15.46 3.33
N VAL A 917 -40.25 14.57 4.16
CA VAL A 917 -38.97 14.80 4.83
C VAL A 917 -37.80 14.82 3.84
N ALA A 918 -37.93 14.09 2.72
CA ALA A 918 -36.95 14.02 1.65
C ALA A 918 -37.00 15.22 0.68
N ASP A 919 -37.95 16.15 0.81
CA ASP A 919 -38.06 17.29 -0.10
C ASP A 919 -36.74 18.07 -0.14
N LYS A 920 -36.21 18.27 -1.36
CA LYS A 920 -34.91 18.92 -1.65
C LYS A 920 -33.66 18.21 -1.10
N ALA A 921 -33.81 17.05 -0.48
CA ALA A 921 -32.68 16.22 -0.11
C ALA A 921 -32.10 15.51 -1.34
N HIS A 922 -30.79 15.32 -1.37
CA HIS A 922 -30.10 14.59 -2.42
C HIS A 922 -29.75 13.16 -2.01
N ALA A 923 -29.78 12.88 -0.70
CA ALA A 923 -29.67 11.56 -0.12
C ALA A 923 -30.43 11.49 1.22
N LEU A 924 -30.66 10.28 1.73
CA LEU A 924 -31.28 10.03 3.01
C LEU A 924 -30.30 9.28 3.91
N GLU A 925 -30.11 9.71 5.15
CA GLU A 925 -29.29 8.98 6.11
C GLU A 925 -30.17 8.09 6.99
N LEU A 926 -29.93 6.78 6.94
CA LEU A 926 -30.48 5.80 7.86
C LEU A 926 -29.54 5.69 9.06
N ARG A 927 -29.99 6.23 10.20
CA ARG A 927 -29.30 6.10 11.49
C ARG A 927 -29.65 4.78 12.16
N VAL A 928 -28.85 3.76 11.90
CA VAL A 928 -29.04 2.40 12.43
C VAL A 928 -29.02 2.40 13.96
N ASP A 929 -28.20 3.27 14.55
CA ASP A 929 -28.10 3.42 15.99
C ASP A 929 -29.38 3.96 16.65
N LEU A 930 -30.26 4.62 15.88
CA LEU A 930 -31.54 5.16 16.37
C LEU A 930 -32.73 4.23 16.12
N LEU A 931 -32.50 3.04 15.55
CA LEU A 931 -33.53 2.02 15.41
C LEU A 931 -33.89 1.40 16.76
N GLU A 932 -35.14 0.96 16.92
CA GLU A 932 -35.60 0.31 18.15
C GLU A 932 -34.96 -1.07 18.40
N SER A 933 -34.35 -1.67 17.37
CA SER A 933 -33.67 -2.95 17.46
C SER A 933 -32.45 -2.98 16.54
N PHE A 934 -31.39 -3.64 17.02
CA PHE A 934 -30.16 -3.91 16.25
C PHE A 934 -30.13 -5.35 15.68
N ASP A 935 -31.26 -6.05 15.73
CA ASP A 935 -31.41 -7.35 15.08
C ASP A 935 -31.22 -7.22 13.55
N LYS A 936 -30.49 -8.17 12.94
CA LYS A 936 -30.11 -8.08 11.52
C LYS A 936 -31.34 -8.14 10.61
N ASP A 937 -32.31 -9.00 10.90
CA ASP A 937 -33.53 -9.10 10.10
C ASP A 937 -34.40 -7.86 10.27
N PHE A 938 -34.45 -7.31 11.48
CA PHE A 938 -35.11 -6.04 11.73
C PHE A 938 -34.51 -4.91 10.88
N ILE A 939 -33.18 -4.72 10.92
CA ILE A 939 -32.47 -3.70 10.14
C ILE A 939 -32.68 -3.91 8.64
N ALA A 940 -32.62 -5.16 8.17
CA ALA A 940 -32.85 -5.51 6.77
C ALA A 940 -34.23 -5.03 6.30
N ASN A 941 -35.26 -5.21 7.13
CA ASN A 941 -36.61 -4.72 6.85
C ASN A 941 -36.69 -3.20 6.83
N GLN A 942 -35.94 -2.49 7.70
CA GLN A 942 -35.89 -1.03 7.68
C GLN A 942 -35.26 -0.50 6.38
N VAL A 943 -34.16 -1.13 5.93
CA VAL A 943 -33.51 -0.81 4.66
C VAL A 943 -34.45 -1.08 3.48
N ALA A 944 -35.19 -2.19 3.50
CA ALA A 944 -36.20 -2.49 2.47
C ALA A 944 -37.36 -1.47 2.47
N ALA A 945 -37.88 -1.10 3.64
CA ALA A 945 -38.93 -0.09 3.78
C ALA A 945 -38.50 1.28 3.25
N LEU A 946 -37.29 1.74 3.61
CA LEU A 946 -36.78 3.04 3.17
C LEU A 946 -36.53 3.09 1.65
N ARG A 947 -35.99 2.02 1.05
CA ARG A 947 -35.82 1.90 -0.41
C ARG A 947 -37.16 1.86 -1.14
N ALA A 948 -38.16 1.21 -0.55
CA ALA A 948 -39.50 1.17 -1.12
C ALA A 948 -40.18 2.56 -1.10
N ALA A 949 -39.91 3.37 -0.06
CA ALA A 949 -40.47 4.70 0.13
C ALA A 949 -39.74 5.81 -0.66
N SER A 950 -38.46 5.64 -1.02
CA SER A 950 -37.69 6.67 -1.72
C SER A 950 -36.68 6.12 -2.74
N THR A 951 -36.54 6.82 -3.87
CA THR A 951 -35.53 6.54 -4.88
C THR A 951 -34.20 7.24 -4.63
N LEU A 952 -34.08 8.07 -3.58
CA LEU A 952 -32.82 8.73 -3.25
C LEU A 952 -31.75 7.72 -2.80
N PRO A 953 -30.45 8.05 -2.95
CA PRO A 953 -29.35 7.31 -2.35
C PRO A 953 -29.49 7.27 -0.82
N ILE A 954 -29.13 6.14 -0.21
CA ILE A 954 -29.17 5.99 1.25
C ILE A 954 -27.74 5.97 1.80
N ILE A 955 -27.47 6.86 2.74
CA ILE A 955 -26.29 6.89 3.60
C ILE A 955 -26.58 6.00 4.79
N TYR A 956 -25.85 4.90 4.92
CA TYR A 956 -26.02 3.94 6.00
C TYR A 956 -25.03 4.24 7.11
N THR A 957 -25.55 4.72 8.24
CA THR A 957 -24.74 5.22 9.36
C THR A 957 -24.95 4.38 10.60
N VAL A 958 -23.89 3.73 11.07
CA VAL A 958 -23.84 3.07 12.38
C VAL A 958 -22.98 3.93 13.30
N ARG A 959 -23.61 4.85 14.04
CA ARG A 959 -22.88 5.78 14.92
C ARG A 959 -22.78 5.23 16.35
N THR A 960 -21.56 5.14 16.86
CA THR A 960 -21.31 4.57 18.19
C THR A 960 -21.47 5.58 19.33
N ILE A 961 -21.56 5.10 20.59
CA ILE A 961 -21.67 5.93 21.79
C ILE A 961 -20.50 6.92 21.89
N GLY A 962 -19.26 6.46 21.68
CA GLY A 962 -18.07 7.32 21.65
C GLY A 962 -18.07 8.38 20.53
N GLN A 963 -19.00 8.30 19.58
CA GLN A 963 -19.21 9.25 18.48
C GLN A 963 -20.50 10.09 18.65
N GLY A 964 -21.18 9.99 19.79
CA GLY A 964 -22.46 10.65 20.05
C GLY A 964 -23.64 10.03 19.30
N GLY A 965 -23.60 8.72 19.05
CA GLY A 965 -24.74 7.90 18.64
C GLY A 965 -25.19 6.96 19.77
N ALA A 966 -26.00 5.95 19.44
CA ALA A 966 -26.52 4.99 20.41
C ALA A 966 -26.01 3.54 20.23
N PHE A 967 -25.16 3.27 19.21
CA PHE A 967 -24.63 1.93 18.98
C PHE A 967 -23.41 1.64 19.90
N PRO A 968 -23.22 0.42 20.42
CA PRO A 968 -22.06 0.08 21.24
C PRO A 968 -20.71 0.33 20.53
N ASP A 969 -19.66 0.72 21.27
CA ASP A 969 -18.30 0.95 20.75
C ASP A 969 -17.53 -0.36 20.45
N ASP A 970 -18.14 -1.27 19.67
CA ASP A 970 -17.54 -2.54 19.24
C ASP A 970 -17.33 -2.55 17.72
N PRO A 971 -16.08 -2.46 17.23
CA PRO A 971 -15.79 -2.45 15.80
C PRO A 971 -16.28 -3.71 15.07
N THR A 972 -16.20 -4.89 15.70
CA THR A 972 -16.60 -6.15 15.05
C THR A 972 -18.09 -6.16 14.74
N ARG A 973 -18.90 -5.71 15.71
CA ARG A 973 -20.35 -5.56 15.55
C ARG A 973 -20.75 -4.48 14.56
N VAL A 974 -19.93 -3.44 14.37
CA VAL A 974 -20.17 -2.42 13.33
C VAL A 974 -19.93 -3.01 11.93
N PHE A 975 -18.83 -3.76 11.74
CA PHE A 975 -18.52 -4.40 10.45
C PHE A 975 -19.56 -5.45 10.06
N ASP A 976 -20.08 -6.21 11.03
CA ASP A 976 -21.14 -7.21 10.84
C ASP A 976 -22.46 -6.65 10.27
N LEU A 977 -22.65 -5.32 10.30
CA LEU A 977 -23.85 -4.64 9.81
C LEU A 977 -23.67 -3.99 8.44
N LEU A 978 -22.49 -4.08 7.81
CA LEU A 978 -22.22 -3.42 6.51
C LEU A 978 -22.75 -4.21 5.29
N HIS A 979 -23.22 -5.44 5.48
CA HIS A 979 -23.66 -6.34 4.40
C HIS A 979 -24.93 -5.89 3.65
N PHE A 980 -25.65 -4.87 4.13
CA PHE A 980 -26.91 -4.42 3.53
C PHE A 980 -26.76 -3.56 2.26
N GLY A 981 -25.54 -3.41 1.72
CA GLY A 981 -25.29 -2.96 0.35
C GLY A 981 -25.83 -1.56 0.02
N MET A 982 -25.36 -0.56 0.76
CA MET A 982 -25.90 0.81 0.70
C MET A 982 -25.03 1.75 -0.14
N SER A 983 -25.63 2.82 -0.65
CA SER A 983 -24.99 3.74 -1.62
C SER A 983 -23.77 4.46 -1.06
N ILE A 984 -23.76 4.74 0.26
CA ILE A 984 -22.65 5.35 1.00
C ILE A 984 -22.64 4.71 2.40
N VAL A 985 -21.48 4.25 2.88
CA VAL A 985 -21.32 3.59 4.19
C VAL A 985 -20.35 4.38 5.07
N GLU A 986 -20.77 4.74 6.28
CA GLU A 986 -19.92 5.43 7.27
C GLU A 986 -19.33 4.39 8.26
N SER A 987 -17.99 4.29 8.36
CA SER A 987 -17.30 3.36 9.29
C SER A 987 -16.07 3.98 9.97
N ARG A 988 -15.65 3.40 11.12
CA ARG A 988 -14.56 3.90 12.00
C ARG A 988 -13.17 3.45 11.53
N TRP A 989 -12.18 4.33 11.71
CA TRP A 989 -10.74 3.99 11.66
C TRP A 989 -10.20 3.72 13.08
N LYS A 990 -9.65 2.52 13.32
CA LYS A 990 -9.29 2.01 14.67
C LYS A 990 -7.94 2.52 15.22
N ALA A 991 -7.00 2.95 14.38
CA ALA A 991 -5.61 3.19 14.79
C ALA A 991 -5.36 4.50 15.56
N LEU A 992 -6.25 5.48 15.46
CA LEU A 992 -5.95 6.86 15.85
C LEU A 992 -6.58 7.30 17.18
N PHE A 993 -7.67 6.68 17.65
CA PHE A 993 -8.41 7.24 18.79
C PHE A 993 -7.69 7.12 20.15
N ASN A 994 -6.78 6.14 20.31
CA ASN A 994 -6.09 5.93 21.59
C ASN A 994 -5.10 7.05 21.95
N SER A 995 -4.72 7.92 21.00
CA SER A 995 -3.85 9.08 21.25
C SER A 995 -4.58 10.41 21.45
N PHE A 996 -5.90 10.49 21.20
CA PHE A 996 -6.61 11.79 21.11
C PHE A 996 -7.52 12.16 22.29
N VAL A 997 -7.79 11.23 23.21
CA VAL A 997 -8.70 11.48 24.35
C VAL A 997 -8.13 12.53 25.31
N ASP A 998 -6.80 12.70 25.36
CA ASP A 998 -6.12 13.62 26.29
C ASP A 998 -6.14 15.11 25.86
N HIS A 999 -6.61 15.45 24.65
CA HIS A 999 -6.54 16.83 24.13
C HIS A 999 -7.91 17.49 23.88
N SER A 1000 -8.99 16.83 24.31
CA SER A 1000 -10.40 17.25 24.13
C SER A 1000 -10.79 18.58 24.80
N LYS A 1001 -9.86 19.28 25.47
CA LYS A 1001 -10.10 20.54 26.19
C LYS A 1001 -9.47 21.79 25.54
N VAL A 1002 -8.87 21.69 24.35
CA VAL A 1002 -8.23 22.83 23.67
C VAL A 1002 -8.93 23.12 22.33
N GLY A 1003 -9.78 24.14 22.29
CA GLY A 1003 -10.35 24.70 21.06
C GLY A 1003 -9.41 25.69 20.36
N GLY A 1004 -9.68 26.04 19.10
CA GLY A 1004 -8.96 27.08 18.35
C GLY A 1004 -7.83 26.61 17.42
N MET A 1005 -7.11 27.59 16.83
CA MET A 1005 -6.06 27.41 15.81
C MET A 1005 -4.94 26.42 16.20
N ALA A 1006 -4.76 26.12 17.49
CA ALA A 1006 -3.83 25.11 18.02
C ALA A 1006 -4.05 23.71 17.42
N MET A 1007 -5.30 23.36 17.09
CA MET A 1007 -5.70 22.03 16.61
C MET A 1007 -5.68 21.87 15.08
N MET A 1008 -5.41 22.94 14.31
CA MET A 1008 -5.36 22.88 12.85
C MET A 1008 -4.45 21.77 12.28
N PRO A 1009 -3.21 21.54 12.79
CA PRO A 1009 -2.34 20.49 12.26
C PRO A 1009 -2.96 19.10 12.40
N LEU A 1010 -3.67 18.86 13.50
CA LEU A 1010 -4.37 17.59 13.74
C LEU A 1010 -5.51 17.38 12.74
N PHE A 1011 -6.32 18.41 12.48
CA PHE A 1011 -7.41 18.30 11.52
C PHE A 1011 -6.90 18.12 10.08
N VAL A 1012 -5.79 18.80 9.73
CA VAL A 1012 -5.09 18.58 8.47
C VAL A 1012 -4.68 17.11 8.34
N GLU A 1013 -4.04 16.54 9.36
CA GLU A 1013 -3.62 15.14 9.37
C GLU A 1013 -4.80 14.18 9.18
N LEU A 1014 -5.93 14.42 9.88
CA LEU A 1014 -7.15 13.60 9.73
C LEU A 1014 -7.69 13.62 8.29
N PHE A 1015 -7.77 14.81 7.68
CA PHE A 1015 -8.22 14.94 6.30
C PHE A 1015 -7.24 14.30 5.32
N GLU A 1016 -5.93 14.48 5.51
CA GLU A 1016 -4.90 13.86 4.69
C GLU A 1016 -4.94 12.34 4.78
N LEU A 1017 -5.06 11.78 5.98
CA LEU A 1017 -5.19 10.34 6.17
C LEU A 1017 -6.42 9.79 5.44
N CYS A 1018 -7.57 10.47 5.53
CA CYS A 1018 -8.77 10.11 4.76
C CYS A 1018 -8.50 10.17 3.25
N ALA A 1019 -7.81 11.19 2.76
CA ALA A 1019 -7.55 11.37 1.34
C ALA A 1019 -6.53 10.36 0.77
N TRP A 1020 -5.52 9.98 1.54
CA TRP A 1020 -4.34 9.29 1.05
C TRP A 1020 -4.24 7.80 1.43
N GLN A 1021 -4.99 7.30 2.42
CA GLN A 1021 -4.99 5.87 2.79
C GLN A 1021 -5.99 5.00 1.99
N GLY A 1022 -6.60 5.56 0.94
CA GLY A 1022 -7.04 4.79 -0.24
C GLY A 1022 -8.31 3.94 -0.17
N ASN A 1023 -9.08 3.97 0.92
CA ASN A 1023 -10.31 3.15 1.05
C ASN A 1023 -11.59 3.98 1.36
N VAL A 1024 -11.61 5.29 1.06
CA VAL A 1024 -12.80 6.12 1.28
C VAL A 1024 -13.11 7.01 0.08
N ASP A 1025 -14.40 7.13 -0.22
CA ASP A 1025 -14.95 7.94 -1.31
C ASP A 1025 -15.22 9.41 -0.93
N MET A 1026 -15.18 9.71 0.37
CA MET A 1026 -15.49 11.00 0.99
C MET A 1026 -14.92 11.04 2.41
N ALA A 1027 -14.38 12.19 2.82
CA ALA A 1027 -13.94 12.43 4.19
C ALA A 1027 -15.03 13.16 5.00
N LYS A 1028 -15.36 12.69 6.20
CA LYS A 1028 -16.31 13.38 7.11
C LYS A 1028 -15.65 13.59 8.46
N VAL A 1029 -15.45 14.84 8.86
CA VAL A 1029 -14.89 15.23 10.15
C VAL A 1029 -15.90 16.11 10.87
N VAL A 1030 -16.28 15.70 12.07
CA VAL A 1030 -17.21 16.43 12.93
C VAL A 1030 -16.53 16.73 14.26
N ILE A 1031 -16.49 17.99 14.65
CA ILE A 1031 -15.86 18.45 15.91
C ILE A 1031 -16.86 19.22 16.77
N GLN A 1032 -16.46 19.57 17.98
CA GLN A 1032 -17.20 20.50 18.83
C GLN A 1032 -16.65 21.91 18.65
N ALA A 1033 -17.52 22.89 18.38
CA ALA A 1033 -17.12 24.30 18.38
C ALA A 1033 -17.37 24.92 19.75
N TYR A 1034 -16.40 25.67 20.24
CA TYR A 1034 -16.49 26.50 21.44
C TYR A 1034 -16.79 27.96 21.07
N ASP A 1035 -16.32 28.40 19.90
CA ASP A 1035 -16.63 29.71 19.32
C ASP A 1035 -16.88 29.64 17.80
N VAL A 1036 -17.35 30.74 17.21
CA VAL A 1036 -17.66 30.82 15.76
C VAL A 1036 -16.40 30.73 14.89
N SER A 1037 -15.23 31.09 15.41
CA SER A 1037 -13.96 30.99 14.69
C SER A 1037 -13.54 29.53 14.48
N ASP A 1038 -13.93 28.60 15.37
CA ASP A 1038 -13.73 27.15 15.16
C ASP A 1038 -14.44 26.65 13.89
N ALA A 1039 -15.64 27.15 13.63
CA ALA A 1039 -16.42 26.80 12.43
C ALA A 1039 -15.76 27.32 11.14
N TYR A 1040 -15.11 28.48 11.20
CA TYR A 1040 -14.33 29.02 10.08
C TYR A 1040 -12.99 28.29 9.91
N MET A 1041 -12.32 27.96 11.01
CA MET A 1041 -11.04 27.25 11.03
C MET A 1041 -11.15 25.87 10.35
N ILE A 1042 -12.16 25.07 10.67
CA ILE A 1042 -12.30 23.74 10.05
C ILE A 1042 -12.57 23.84 8.55
N HIS A 1043 -13.27 24.87 8.11
CA HIS A 1043 -13.48 25.15 6.69
C HIS A 1043 -12.16 25.53 5.99
N GLN A 1044 -11.35 26.40 6.61
CA GLN A 1044 -10.02 26.74 6.09
C GLN A 1044 -9.08 25.53 6.00
N VAL A 1045 -9.14 24.62 6.97
CA VAL A 1045 -8.38 23.36 6.94
C VAL A 1045 -8.76 22.53 5.71
N VAL A 1046 -10.06 22.33 5.47
CA VAL A 1046 -10.53 21.56 4.30
C VAL A 1046 -10.08 22.20 2.99
N GLU A 1047 -10.23 23.51 2.84
CA GLU A 1047 -9.82 24.20 1.62
C GLU A 1047 -8.29 24.14 1.40
N SER A 1048 -7.51 24.26 2.48
CA SER A 1048 -6.06 24.07 2.41
C SER A 1048 -5.67 22.64 2.02
N CYS A 1049 -6.36 21.63 2.55
CA CYS A 1049 -6.19 20.24 2.15
C CYS A 1049 -6.56 20.03 0.67
N ARG A 1050 -7.72 20.51 0.24
CA ARG A 1050 -8.17 20.43 -1.16
C ARG A 1050 -7.21 21.07 -2.15
N SER A 1051 -6.64 22.23 -1.80
CA SER A 1051 -5.65 22.88 -2.68
C SER A 1051 -4.37 22.07 -2.88
N ARG A 1052 -4.06 21.16 -1.94
CA ARG A 1052 -2.88 20.29 -1.99
C ARG A 1052 -3.17 18.95 -2.67
N TRP A 1053 -4.40 18.46 -2.56
CA TRP A 1053 -4.83 17.25 -3.23
C TRP A 1053 -4.98 17.53 -4.73
N GLY A 1054 -4.10 16.96 -5.54
CA GLY A 1054 -4.19 17.02 -7.01
C GLY A 1054 -5.40 16.26 -7.60
N PHE A 1055 -6.43 15.99 -6.80
CA PHE A 1055 -7.64 15.27 -7.16
C PHE A 1055 -8.84 15.73 -6.32
N PRO A 1056 -10.08 15.62 -6.84
CA PRO A 1056 -11.27 16.07 -6.13
C PRO A 1056 -11.70 15.06 -5.05
N MET A 1057 -11.40 15.33 -3.78
CA MET A 1057 -11.92 14.58 -2.63
C MET A 1057 -13.11 15.33 -1.97
N PRO A 1058 -14.34 14.78 -1.99
CA PRO A 1058 -15.47 15.33 -1.26
C PRO A 1058 -15.20 15.34 0.25
N CYS A 1059 -15.57 16.42 0.92
CA CYS A 1059 -15.37 16.56 2.37
C CYS A 1059 -16.61 17.13 3.04
N ILE A 1060 -16.99 16.53 4.16
CA ILE A 1060 -17.97 17.06 5.11
C ILE A 1060 -17.19 17.52 6.34
N ALA A 1061 -17.11 18.83 6.56
CA ALA A 1061 -16.46 19.44 7.72
C ALA A 1061 -17.48 20.18 8.56
N LEU A 1062 -17.77 19.68 9.76
CA LEU A 1062 -18.82 20.23 10.60
C LEU A 1062 -18.36 20.43 12.04
N CYS A 1063 -18.95 21.44 12.65
CA CYS A 1063 -18.93 21.68 14.07
C CYS A 1063 -20.31 21.38 14.65
N THR A 1064 -20.32 20.84 15.86
CA THR A 1064 -21.49 20.76 16.74
C THR A 1064 -21.56 22.01 17.61
N THR A 1065 -22.61 22.13 18.46
CA THR A 1065 -23.00 23.31 19.26
C THR A 1065 -23.64 24.46 18.45
N GLU A 1066 -24.17 25.46 19.16
CA GLU A 1066 -24.71 26.69 18.57
C GLU A 1066 -23.64 27.48 17.81
N ALA A 1067 -22.44 27.60 18.37
CA ALA A 1067 -21.31 28.28 17.73
C ALA A 1067 -20.88 27.59 16.43
N GLY A 1068 -21.08 26.27 16.35
CA GLY A 1068 -20.78 25.46 15.18
C GLY A 1068 -21.76 25.57 14.02
N LYS A 1069 -22.94 26.19 14.18
CA LYS A 1069 -23.97 26.24 13.11
C LYS A 1069 -23.45 26.84 11.80
N LEU A 1070 -22.53 27.81 11.87
CA LEU A 1070 -21.92 28.41 10.68
C LEU A 1070 -21.22 27.36 9.80
N SER A 1071 -20.60 26.33 10.37
CA SER A 1071 -19.91 25.30 9.59
C SER A 1071 -20.88 24.53 8.68
N ARG A 1072 -22.14 24.37 9.09
CA ARG A 1072 -23.18 23.69 8.29
C ARG A 1072 -23.57 24.52 7.08
N VAL A 1073 -23.50 25.84 7.19
CA VAL A 1073 -23.74 26.78 6.09
C VAL A 1073 -22.53 26.82 5.14
N LEU A 1074 -21.31 26.80 5.69
CA LEU A 1074 -20.07 26.80 4.90
C LEU A 1074 -19.80 25.46 4.21
N ASN A 1075 -20.30 24.36 4.75
CA ASN A 1075 -20.23 23.05 4.11
C ASN A 1075 -21.20 23.01 2.93
N ARG A 1076 -20.68 22.80 1.72
CA ARG A 1076 -21.47 22.76 0.46
C ARG A 1076 -21.61 21.37 -0.13
N THR A 1077 -21.06 20.34 0.51
CA THR A 1077 -21.09 18.97 -0.01
C THR A 1077 -21.76 18.06 1.01
N LEU A 1078 -22.88 17.46 0.64
CA LEU A 1078 -23.64 16.52 1.46
C LEU A 1078 -23.81 16.99 2.91
N THR A 1079 -24.31 18.21 3.08
CA THR A 1079 -24.55 18.77 4.43
C THR A 1079 -25.69 18.00 5.11
N PRO A 1080 -25.48 17.42 6.32
CA PRO A 1080 -26.54 16.79 7.09
C PRO A 1080 -27.53 17.85 7.57
N VAL A 1081 -28.80 17.65 7.23
CA VAL A 1081 -29.92 18.51 7.61
C VAL A 1081 -30.98 17.73 8.39
N THR A 1082 -31.84 18.45 9.10
CA THR A 1082 -33.01 17.93 9.80
C THR A 1082 -34.29 18.47 9.15
N HIS A 1083 -35.44 17.91 9.50
CA HIS A 1083 -36.75 18.33 9.00
C HIS A 1083 -37.75 18.41 10.17
N PRO A 1084 -38.63 19.43 10.25
CA PRO A 1084 -39.57 19.59 11.36
C PRO A 1084 -40.54 18.42 11.59
N ALA A 1085 -40.80 17.65 10.54
CA ALA A 1085 -41.67 16.46 10.60
C ALA A 1085 -40.97 15.20 11.13
N LEU A 1086 -39.68 15.28 11.50
CA LEU A 1086 -38.97 14.19 12.16
C LEU A 1086 -39.29 14.15 13.66
N PRO A 1087 -39.40 12.94 14.26
CA PRO A 1087 -39.81 12.78 15.66
C PRO A 1087 -38.80 13.34 16.67
N VAL A 1088 -37.51 13.38 16.31
CA VAL A 1088 -36.42 13.88 17.17
C VAL A 1088 -35.38 14.60 16.30
N ALA A 1089 -34.92 15.78 16.74
CA ALA A 1089 -33.65 16.34 16.29
C ALA A 1089 -32.52 15.63 17.08
N ALA A 1090 -31.52 15.07 16.39
CA ALA A 1090 -30.53 14.13 16.93
C ALA A 1090 -29.53 14.69 17.99
N ALA A 1091 -30.01 15.43 19.00
CA ALA A 1091 -29.23 16.03 20.08
C ALA A 1091 -29.22 15.14 21.35
N PRO A 1092 -28.11 15.09 22.11
CA PRO A 1092 -28.05 14.42 23.43
C PRO A 1092 -29.09 14.97 24.41
N VAL A 1093 -29.54 14.17 25.37
CA VAL A 1093 -30.62 14.51 26.31
C VAL A 1093 -30.07 14.85 27.70
N ALA A 1094 -30.37 16.04 28.20
CA ALA A 1094 -30.07 16.48 29.56
C ALA A 1094 -31.33 16.45 30.43
N LEU A 1095 -31.23 15.93 31.66
CA LEU A 1095 -32.26 16.01 32.68
C LEU A 1095 -31.85 16.98 33.78
N VAL A 1096 -32.61 18.05 33.94
CA VAL A 1096 -32.47 19.01 35.05
C VAL A 1096 -33.50 18.66 36.13
N VAL A 1097 -33.01 18.35 37.32
CA VAL A 1097 -33.84 18.00 38.49
C VAL A 1097 -33.95 19.22 39.40
N GLY A 1098 -35.15 19.78 39.48
CA GLY A 1098 -35.49 20.97 40.26
C GLY A 1098 -36.09 22.07 39.38
N ALA A 1099 -36.66 23.10 40.02
CA ALA A 1099 -37.26 24.25 39.34
C ALA A 1099 -36.89 25.59 39.98
N GLY A 1100 -35.72 25.66 40.64
CA GLY A 1100 -35.21 26.87 41.29
C GLY A 1100 -34.34 27.74 40.37
N GLY A 1101 -33.70 28.77 40.92
CA GLY A 1101 -32.76 29.64 40.20
C GLY A 1101 -31.61 28.88 39.54
N THR A 1102 -31.03 27.92 40.27
CA THR A 1102 -29.98 27.03 39.76
C THR A 1102 -30.47 26.13 38.63
N ALA A 1103 -31.73 25.68 38.67
CA ALA A 1103 -32.34 24.91 37.59
C ALA A 1103 -32.47 25.73 36.30
N MET A 1104 -32.80 27.03 36.41
CA MET A 1104 -32.83 27.93 35.27
C MET A 1104 -31.43 28.11 34.64
N ALA A 1105 -30.41 28.30 35.47
CA ALA A 1105 -29.02 28.38 35.00
C ALA A 1105 -28.55 27.06 34.36
N ALA A 1106 -28.93 25.92 34.93
CA ALA A 1106 -28.65 24.60 34.38
C ALA A 1106 -29.36 24.39 33.02
N CYS A 1107 -30.64 24.76 32.90
CA CYS A 1107 -31.36 24.68 31.63
C CYS A 1107 -30.71 25.54 30.56
N TYR A 1108 -30.32 26.78 30.90
CA TYR A 1108 -29.58 27.66 30.00
C TYR A 1108 -28.26 27.03 29.57
N ALA A 1109 -27.44 26.52 30.51
CA ALA A 1109 -26.17 25.90 30.20
C ALA A 1109 -26.31 24.66 29.30
N MET A 1110 -27.27 23.77 29.59
CA MET A 1110 -27.52 22.58 28.78
C MET A 1110 -28.02 22.93 27.37
N GLN A 1111 -28.86 23.97 27.25
CA GLN A 1111 -29.29 24.48 25.96
C GLN A 1111 -28.13 25.07 25.15
N GLN A 1112 -27.22 25.82 25.79
CA GLN A 1112 -26.02 26.36 25.13
C GLN A 1112 -25.07 25.26 24.65
N LEU A 1113 -25.03 24.14 25.37
CA LEU A 1113 -24.29 22.94 24.98
C LEU A 1113 -25.00 22.13 23.88
N GLY A 1114 -26.19 22.55 23.44
CA GLY A 1114 -26.94 21.93 22.36
C GLY A 1114 -27.67 20.64 22.74
N LEU A 1115 -27.95 20.42 24.03
CA LEU A 1115 -28.72 19.26 24.51
C LEU A 1115 -30.22 19.52 24.46
N GLN A 1116 -31.00 18.48 24.21
CA GLN A 1116 -32.43 18.47 24.50
C GLN A 1116 -32.62 18.45 26.02
N VAL A 1117 -33.27 19.48 26.57
CA VAL A 1117 -33.43 19.62 28.02
C VAL A 1117 -34.79 19.08 28.46
N LEU A 1118 -34.77 18.17 29.43
CA LEU A 1118 -35.92 17.70 30.20
C LEU A 1118 -35.86 18.32 31.60
N VAL A 1119 -36.99 18.81 32.09
CA VAL A 1119 -37.10 19.41 33.43
C VAL A 1119 -38.03 18.57 34.28
N TYR A 1120 -37.49 18.00 35.36
CA TYR A 1120 -38.28 17.27 36.35
C TYR A 1120 -38.32 18.05 37.66
N ASN A 1121 -39.51 18.18 38.23
CA ASN A 1121 -39.70 18.72 39.56
C ASN A 1121 -40.91 18.05 40.23
N ARG A 1122 -40.92 18.00 41.57
CA ARG A 1122 -42.04 17.43 42.34
C ARG A 1122 -43.40 18.05 41.98
N THR A 1123 -43.41 19.31 41.56
CA THR A 1123 -44.59 20.00 41.03
C THR A 1123 -44.40 20.22 39.54
N LEU A 1124 -45.24 19.56 38.72
CA LEU A 1124 -45.20 19.65 37.26
C LEU A 1124 -45.36 21.09 36.75
N GLU A 1125 -46.26 21.89 37.35
CA GLU A 1125 -46.45 23.29 36.92
C GLU A 1125 -45.18 24.12 37.05
N LYS A 1126 -44.39 23.93 38.10
CA LYS A 1126 -43.09 24.59 38.25
C LYS A 1126 -42.05 24.09 37.23
N ALA A 1127 -42.10 22.80 36.87
CA ALA A 1127 -41.26 22.28 35.80
C ALA A 1127 -41.65 22.89 34.44
N LYS A 1128 -42.96 23.05 34.17
CA LYS A 1128 -43.48 23.71 32.95
C LYS A 1128 -43.06 25.17 32.88
N GLU A 1129 -43.09 25.91 33.98
CA GLU A 1129 -42.64 27.31 34.03
C GLU A 1129 -41.17 27.46 33.64
N VAL A 1130 -40.30 26.62 34.21
CA VAL A 1130 -38.87 26.62 33.84
C VAL A 1130 -38.69 26.14 32.40
N ALA A 1131 -39.38 25.07 32.01
CA ALA A 1131 -39.25 24.50 30.68
C ALA A 1131 -39.65 25.47 29.57
N ALA A 1132 -40.75 26.21 29.76
CA ALA A 1132 -41.24 27.22 28.84
C ALA A 1132 -40.23 28.36 28.61
N ARG A 1133 -39.42 28.71 29.63
CA ARG A 1133 -38.41 29.78 29.51
C ARG A 1133 -37.22 29.41 28.62
N PHE A 1134 -36.91 28.12 28.50
CA PHE A 1134 -35.71 27.64 27.82
C PHE A 1134 -36.02 26.72 26.62
N GLY A 1135 -37.30 26.62 26.21
CA GLY A 1135 -37.70 25.70 25.15
C GLY A 1135 -37.45 24.21 25.51
N ALA A 1136 -37.44 23.90 26.80
CA ALA A 1136 -37.23 22.55 27.32
C ALA A 1136 -38.57 21.80 27.45
N THR A 1137 -38.52 20.51 27.79
CA THR A 1137 -39.71 19.67 28.00
C THR A 1137 -39.89 19.38 29.48
N ALA A 1138 -41.04 19.74 30.06
CA ALA A 1138 -41.36 19.36 31.43
C ALA A 1138 -41.86 17.90 31.47
N VAL A 1139 -41.31 17.11 32.39
CA VAL A 1139 -41.67 15.70 32.58
C VAL A 1139 -42.44 15.50 33.87
N ALA A 1140 -43.57 14.81 33.78
CA ALA A 1140 -44.48 14.56 34.90
C ALA A 1140 -43.97 13.43 35.81
N SER A 1141 -43.31 12.43 35.23
CA SER A 1141 -42.70 11.32 35.94
C SER A 1141 -41.33 10.99 35.37
N LEU A 1142 -40.40 10.61 36.26
CA LEU A 1142 -39.10 10.07 35.83
C LEU A 1142 -39.24 8.73 35.11
N ALA A 1143 -40.35 8.01 35.34
CA ALA A 1143 -40.65 6.76 34.67
C ALA A 1143 -40.82 6.93 33.15
N ASP A 1144 -41.24 8.12 32.70
CA ASP A 1144 -41.56 8.41 31.29
C ASP A 1144 -40.33 8.74 30.44
N ILE A 1145 -39.18 8.98 31.08
CA ILE A 1145 -37.92 9.31 30.41
C ILE A 1145 -37.29 8.01 29.96
N ALA A 1146 -36.91 7.77 28.69
CA ALA A 1146 -36.29 6.49 28.31
C ALA A 1146 -34.81 6.40 28.74
N ALA A 1147 -34.02 7.41 28.38
CA ALA A 1147 -32.59 7.54 28.70
C ALA A 1147 -32.18 9.01 28.76
N VAL A 1148 -31.04 9.28 29.41
CA VAL A 1148 -30.41 10.60 29.52
C VAL A 1148 -28.90 10.46 29.41
N ASP A 1149 -28.23 11.49 28.92
CA ASP A 1149 -26.78 11.55 28.77
C ASP A 1149 -26.15 12.40 29.88
N VAL A 1150 -26.86 13.43 30.31
CA VAL A 1150 -26.45 14.34 31.40
C VAL A 1150 -27.58 14.50 32.40
N VAL A 1151 -27.27 14.45 33.69
CA VAL A 1151 -28.18 14.77 34.80
C VAL A 1151 -27.59 15.92 35.60
N VAL A 1152 -28.40 16.95 35.85
CA VAL A 1152 -28.03 18.06 36.73
C VAL A 1152 -29.02 18.15 37.90
N GLY A 1153 -28.57 17.74 39.08
CA GLY A 1153 -29.25 17.94 40.34
C GLY A 1153 -29.16 19.40 40.78
N THR A 1154 -30.30 20.04 41.05
CA THR A 1154 -30.36 21.44 41.50
C THR A 1154 -31.20 21.63 42.76
N ILE A 1155 -31.62 20.52 43.37
CA ILE A 1155 -32.36 20.50 44.63
C ILE A 1155 -31.40 20.32 45.80
N PRO A 1156 -31.76 20.76 47.01
CA PRO A 1156 -30.91 20.57 48.19
C PRO A 1156 -30.61 19.09 48.45
N ALA A 1157 -29.37 18.77 48.81
CA ALA A 1157 -28.95 17.39 49.14
C ALA A 1157 -29.74 16.78 50.31
N THR A 1158 -30.29 17.61 51.19
CA THR A 1158 -31.18 17.21 52.30
C THR A 1158 -32.49 16.56 51.82
N SER A 1159 -32.82 16.66 50.54
CA SER A 1159 -33.99 15.99 49.96
C SER A 1159 -33.86 14.47 49.87
N GLY A 1160 -32.65 13.91 49.95
CA GLY A 1160 -32.43 12.48 49.82
C GLY A 1160 -32.73 11.92 48.43
N PHE A 1161 -32.81 12.78 47.41
CA PHE A 1161 -33.31 12.40 46.09
C PHE A 1161 -32.35 11.46 45.34
N THR A 1162 -32.91 10.42 44.76
CA THR A 1162 -32.25 9.48 43.85
C THR A 1162 -33.04 9.37 42.55
N LEU A 1163 -32.39 8.80 41.52
CA LEU A 1163 -33.00 8.54 40.22
C LEU A 1163 -33.29 7.05 40.03
N PRO A 1164 -34.14 6.64 39.09
CA PRO A 1164 -34.17 5.27 38.61
C PRO A 1164 -32.80 4.83 38.06
N ASP A 1165 -32.34 3.63 38.39
CA ASP A 1165 -31.00 3.09 38.02
C ASP A 1165 -30.65 3.25 36.53
N ARG A 1166 -31.66 3.05 35.67
CA ARG A 1166 -31.55 3.20 34.21
C ARG A 1166 -31.13 4.61 33.74
N LEU A 1167 -31.33 5.64 34.56
CA LEU A 1167 -30.93 7.02 34.28
C LEU A 1167 -29.57 7.41 34.86
N VAL A 1168 -28.91 6.51 35.61
CA VAL A 1168 -27.61 6.77 36.26
C VAL A 1168 -26.57 5.68 35.97
N ARG A 1169 -26.60 5.11 34.77
CA ARG A 1169 -25.71 4.03 34.32
C ARG A 1169 -24.31 4.52 33.90
N GLN A 1170 -23.40 3.56 33.69
CA GLN A 1170 -22.07 3.82 33.12
C GLN A 1170 -22.15 4.64 31.82
N GLY A 1171 -21.37 5.73 31.77
CA GLY A 1171 -21.32 6.68 30.64
C GLY A 1171 -22.24 7.89 30.77
N VAL A 1172 -23.17 7.91 31.73
CA VAL A 1172 -23.97 9.11 32.05
C VAL A 1172 -23.14 10.07 32.90
N ILE A 1173 -23.23 11.37 32.62
CA ILE A 1173 -22.63 12.41 33.46
C ILE A 1173 -23.68 12.88 34.48
N VAL A 1174 -23.38 12.74 35.76
CA VAL A 1174 -24.25 13.19 36.85
C VAL A 1174 -23.53 14.27 37.64
N MET A 1175 -24.11 15.45 37.65
CA MET A 1175 -23.63 16.60 38.40
C MET A 1175 -24.69 16.98 39.43
N ASP A 1176 -24.26 17.34 40.64
CA ASP A 1176 -25.13 17.94 41.63
C ASP A 1176 -24.61 19.33 42.00
N ALA A 1177 -25.44 20.34 41.87
CA ALA A 1177 -25.09 21.71 42.21
C ALA A 1177 -24.96 21.89 43.74
N ALA A 1178 -25.56 21.00 44.54
CA ALA A 1178 -25.32 20.98 45.97
C ALA A 1178 -23.90 20.47 46.27
N TYR A 1179 -23.16 21.25 47.05
CA TYR A 1179 -21.78 20.95 47.46
C TYR A 1179 -21.64 20.63 48.95
N LYS A 1180 -22.76 20.50 49.66
CA LYS A 1180 -22.83 20.08 51.07
C LYS A 1180 -23.94 19.02 51.26
N PRO A 1181 -23.61 17.77 51.64
CA PRO A 1181 -22.24 17.22 51.77
C PRO A 1181 -21.52 17.12 50.42
N ALA A 1182 -20.21 16.87 50.43
CA ALA A 1182 -19.39 16.75 49.22
C ALA A 1182 -19.86 15.63 48.27
N ILE A 1183 -20.37 14.53 48.83
CA ILE A 1183 -21.05 13.46 48.09
C ILE A 1183 -22.52 13.45 48.50
N THR A 1184 -23.39 13.96 47.63
CA THR A 1184 -24.84 13.95 47.86
C THR A 1184 -25.45 12.57 47.63
N PRO A 1185 -26.68 12.29 48.11
CA PRO A 1185 -27.38 11.04 47.81
C PRO A 1185 -27.49 10.73 46.31
N LEU A 1186 -27.66 11.76 45.47
CA LEU A 1186 -27.68 11.62 44.02
C LEU A 1186 -26.30 11.19 43.48
N LEU A 1187 -25.22 11.81 43.94
CA LEU A 1187 -23.86 11.47 43.51
C LEU A 1187 -23.41 10.10 44.05
N ALA A 1188 -23.78 9.74 45.28
CA ALA A 1188 -23.54 8.40 45.83
C ALA A 1188 -24.26 7.33 45.00
N HIS A 1189 -25.52 7.59 44.62
CA HIS A 1189 -26.31 6.71 43.79
C HIS A 1189 -25.73 6.55 42.37
N ALA A 1190 -25.30 7.66 41.77
CA ALA A 1190 -24.65 7.67 40.46
C ALA A 1190 -23.30 6.92 40.48
N HIS A 1191 -22.50 7.12 41.53
CA HIS A 1191 -21.22 6.44 41.69
C HIS A 1191 -21.40 4.92 41.82
N ALA A 1192 -22.40 4.47 42.58
CA ALA A 1192 -22.72 3.04 42.72
C ALA A 1192 -23.06 2.36 41.38
N HIS A 1193 -23.49 3.14 40.38
CA HIS A 1193 -23.84 2.67 39.03
C HIS A 1193 -22.80 3.02 37.96
N ALA A 1194 -21.58 3.38 38.38
CA ALA A 1194 -20.45 3.72 37.52
C ALA A 1194 -20.66 4.92 36.58
N ALA A 1195 -21.57 5.83 36.91
CA ALA A 1195 -21.73 7.11 36.22
C ALA A 1195 -20.59 8.09 36.55
N VAL A 1196 -20.31 9.02 35.64
CA VAL A 1196 -19.30 10.06 35.84
C VAL A 1196 -19.88 11.14 36.75
N CYS A 1197 -19.33 11.26 37.97
CA CYS A 1197 -19.85 12.17 38.98
C CYS A 1197 -19.07 13.49 39.00
N ILE A 1198 -19.77 14.63 38.96
CA ILE A 1198 -19.20 15.98 39.12
C ILE A 1198 -19.76 16.57 40.41
N GLN A 1199 -18.87 16.93 41.33
CA GLN A 1199 -19.25 17.48 42.63
C GLN A 1199 -19.58 18.97 42.54
N GLY A 1200 -20.53 19.45 43.35
CA GLY A 1200 -20.99 20.85 43.28
C GLY A 1200 -19.91 21.89 43.58
N TYR A 1201 -18.84 21.54 44.30
CA TYR A 1201 -17.75 22.48 44.57
C TYR A 1201 -16.95 22.77 43.29
N GLU A 1202 -16.90 21.84 42.33
CA GLU A 1202 -16.23 22.05 41.05
C GLU A 1202 -16.94 23.14 40.24
N MET A 1203 -18.28 23.15 40.29
CA MET A 1203 -19.09 24.25 39.75
C MET A 1203 -18.75 25.58 40.41
N LEU A 1204 -18.61 25.59 41.74
CA LEU A 1204 -18.29 26.79 42.51
C LEU A 1204 -16.93 27.37 42.12
N VAL A 1205 -15.94 26.51 41.85
CA VAL A 1205 -14.62 26.91 41.35
C VAL A 1205 -14.74 27.54 39.97
N GLU A 1206 -15.39 26.89 39.01
CA GLU A 1206 -15.53 27.44 37.65
C GLU A 1206 -16.33 28.74 37.63
N GLN A 1207 -17.39 28.80 38.41
CA GLN A 1207 -18.20 30.01 38.58
C GLN A 1207 -17.40 31.16 39.22
N GLY A 1208 -16.55 30.87 40.19
CA GLY A 1208 -15.64 31.85 40.79
C GLY A 1208 -14.54 32.34 39.85
N LEU A 1209 -14.04 31.48 38.95
CA LEU A 1209 -13.06 31.88 37.93
C LEU A 1209 -13.65 32.91 36.96
N GLU A 1210 -14.86 32.65 36.47
CA GLU A 1210 -15.54 33.61 35.58
C GLU A 1210 -15.89 34.91 36.30
N GLN A 1211 -16.29 34.86 37.57
CA GLN A 1211 -16.47 36.06 38.37
C GLN A 1211 -15.18 36.87 38.54
N SER A 1212 -14.06 36.20 38.83
CA SER A 1212 -12.76 36.87 38.90
C SER A 1212 -12.44 37.57 37.59
N LYS A 1213 -12.59 36.87 36.47
CA LYS A 1213 -12.33 37.45 35.14
C LYS A 1213 -13.22 38.65 34.85
N LEU A 1214 -14.50 38.60 35.23
CA LEU A 1214 -15.45 39.70 35.04
C LEU A 1214 -15.14 40.91 35.95
N TRP A 1215 -14.67 40.69 37.16
CA TRP A 1215 -14.41 41.76 38.14
C TRP A 1215 -13.02 42.37 38.02
N THR A 1216 -12.01 41.56 37.70
CA THR A 1216 -10.60 41.99 37.73
C THR A 1216 -9.98 42.07 36.34
N GLY A 1217 -10.61 41.48 35.31
CA GLY A 1217 -10.01 41.35 33.98
C GLY A 1217 -8.88 40.31 33.91
N GLU A 1218 -8.54 39.65 35.02
CA GLU A 1218 -7.47 38.67 35.13
C GLU A 1218 -8.01 37.28 35.47
N THR A 1219 -7.46 36.25 34.86
CA THR A 1219 -7.81 34.86 35.12
C THR A 1219 -6.95 34.32 36.26
N VAL A 1220 -7.55 34.06 37.42
CA VAL A 1220 -6.88 33.36 38.54
C VAL A 1220 -6.57 31.91 38.14
N GLN A 1221 -5.46 31.36 38.62
CA GLN A 1221 -5.15 29.95 38.40
C GLN A 1221 -6.19 29.06 39.09
N LYS A 1222 -6.83 28.18 38.32
CA LYS A 1222 -7.86 27.25 38.81
C LYS A 1222 -7.42 26.43 40.01
N SER A 1223 -6.16 25.99 40.07
CA SER A 1223 -5.60 25.24 41.19
C SER A 1223 -5.69 26.02 42.51
N ILE A 1224 -5.30 27.30 42.49
CA ILE A 1224 -5.31 28.17 43.68
C ILE A 1224 -6.74 28.34 44.21
N LEU A 1225 -7.69 28.62 43.30
CA LEU A 1225 -9.09 28.78 43.70
C LEU A 1225 -9.70 27.47 44.19
N ALA A 1226 -9.39 26.35 43.52
CA ALA A 1226 -9.85 25.02 43.93
C ALA A 1226 -9.31 24.64 45.32
N ASP A 1227 -8.03 24.87 45.60
CA ASP A 1227 -7.43 24.59 46.90
C ASP A 1227 -8.06 25.44 48.00
N GLN A 1228 -8.33 26.73 47.72
CA GLN A 1228 -8.99 27.61 48.68
C GLN A 1228 -10.45 27.20 48.95
N VAL A 1229 -11.21 26.84 47.91
CA VAL A 1229 -12.59 26.37 48.04
C VAL A 1229 -12.61 25.06 48.83
N LYS A 1230 -11.74 24.10 48.50
CA LYS A 1230 -11.61 22.83 49.24
C LYS A 1230 -11.22 23.05 50.69
N ALA A 1231 -10.24 23.91 50.98
CA ALA A 1231 -9.83 24.23 52.34
C ALA A 1231 -10.97 24.87 53.14
N THR A 1232 -11.76 25.75 52.52
CA THR A 1232 -12.90 26.40 53.16
C THR A 1232 -14.04 25.42 53.44
N LEU A 1233 -14.33 24.52 52.50
CA LEU A 1233 -15.35 23.49 52.68
C LEU A 1233 -14.91 22.46 53.74
N ALA A 1234 -13.65 22.04 53.73
CA ALA A 1234 -13.05 21.15 54.73
C ALA A 1234 -13.01 21.78 56.13
N ALA A 1235 -12.80 23.09 56.24
CA ALA A 1235 -12.83 23.79 57.53
C ALA A 1235 -14.25 23.87 58.15
N THR A 1236 -15.30 23.67 57.35
CA THR A 1236 -16.69 23.68 57.81
C THR A 1236 -17.28 22.29 58.10
N ASP A 1237 -16.62 21.20 57.68
CA ASP A 1237 -17.13 19.84 57.81
C ASP A 1237 -16.16 18.99 58.66
N PHE A 1238 -16.42 18.90 59.97
CA PHE A 1238 -15.87 17.84 60.81
C PHE A 1238 -16.58 16.52 60.47
N LEU A 1239 -15.78 15.51 60.12
CA LEU A 1239 -16.04 14.05 59.98
C LEU A 1239 -16.43 13.50 58.60
N HIS A 1240 -15.45 12.76 58.05
CA HIS A 1240 -15.45 11.58 57.16
C HIS A 1240 -15.98 11.66 55.73
#